data_AF-A0A550GVR8-F1
#
_entry.id   AF-A0A550GVR8-F1
#
_cell.length_a   1.000
_cell.length_b   1.000
_cell.length_c   1.000
_cell.angle_alpha   90.00
_cell.angle_beta   90.00
_cell.angle_gamma   90.00
#
_symmetry.space_group_name_H-M   'P 1'
#
loop_
_entity.id
_entity.type
_entity.pdbx_description
1 polymer ?
#
loop_
_entity_poly.entity_id
_entity_poly.type
_entity_poly.pdbx_seq_one_letter_code
_entity_poly.pdbx_strand_id
1 'polypeptide(L)'
;VSLENFNHVKGKIKKILFLGDILISFGDFLYTNKTLSPSGYVEEWWIKDLKLALTKNFGGDIVKAAAIANVSREKIDALLKDPFVKKPTAKEAIALSLNLNVPLHPTFTFFWSNLSSVQEVELLKNWLAESDVTLEDGAAITIAGNIESNVLQALRKIFAPHTIANGKITFEGEDACVFAFCLGYGFSRKVERSQTESVLKMVSLLSGVEIKDKAPTFVGARMGRPEKAKRREMRPLVHVLFPVSLAGGSHRDLNEAAKKGPVFLEVSRRKCPSCKTYSFKVKCADCGCETITEKSCPRCGRSLKDNNCPTCKAHAVQYQRQAFNFKELLDQTCSSLDVRRPKVLKGVKGLTNEDKIPEIIEKGVLRAKHDLSVYKDGTIRFDATNAPLTHFKPAEIGVAVEKLRQLGYSHDMHGASLVEPNQICELKIQDVVIPRNAGEYFVQIANFIDDLLNRVYKLPCYYNIKSPDDLVGHLIMGLAPHTCVSILGRVIGFTDLKICYAHPIWHSAKRRDCDGDEDAVMLALDILLNFSRKYLPAQIGGIMDAPLLVIPFVNTKEVQRQAHDFDVDNVYSLEFYEKTLEKADAKVVSSIIDIISHRLGTEAQFEGFKFTTPVSNINLGNSTSAYKQFKTMIEKLNMQLELGERIEAVDVKHVALKVLTTHFIRDIAGNMRAFSTQAFRCKSCNRRFRRLPLRGRCPFCGGSLTLTVYRGGIEKYLDAAQQLVDKYGLPDYYAQRISLIKDEIKSMFDNKKPKQFSLTDFT
;
A
#
# COMPACT_ATOMS: atom_id res chain seq x y z
N VAL A 1 10.97 -20.96 -7.84
CA VAL A 1 10.31 -20.22 -8.95
C VAL A 1 10.90 -18.83 -8.96
N SER A 2 11.49 -18.41 -10.09
CA SER A 2 12.04 -17.07 -10.31
C SER A 2 11.11 -16.27 -11.23
N LEU A 3 11.29 -14.96 -11.34
CA LEU A 3 10.57 -14.12 -12.30
C LEU A 3 10.75 -14.63 -13.74
N GLU A 4 11.93 -15.16 -14.05
CA GLU A 4 12.28 -15.69 -15.37
C GLU A 4 11.53 -17.00 -15.67
N ASN A 5 11.49 -17.94 -14.73
CA ASN A 5 10.85 -19.23 -14.96
C ASN A 5 9.34 -19.24 -14.69
N PHE A 6 8.80 -18.23 -14.00
CA PHE A 6 7.38 -18.17 -13.62
C PHE A 6 6.43 -18.35 -14.80
N ASN A 7 6.73 -17.73 -15.95
CA ASN A 7 5.89 -17.83 -17.14
C ASN A 7 5.76 -19.27 -17.68
N HIS A 8 6.80 -20.09 -17.50
CA HIS A 8 6.81 -21.48 -17.93
C HIS A 8 6.05 -22.41 -16.97
N VAL A 9 5.95 -22.03 -15.70
CA VAL A 9 5.34 -22.87 -14.65
C VAL A 9 3.95 -22.42 -14.20
N LYS A 10 3.53 -21.17 -14.43
CA LYS A 10 2.29 -20.59 -13.85
C LYS A 10 1.02 -21.43 -14.07
N GLY A 11 0.89 -22.09 -15.22
CA GLY A 11 -0.26 -22.97 -15.54
C GLY A 11 -0.13 -24.40 -15.02
N LYS A 12 1.04 -24.78 -14.49
CA LYS A 12 1.39 -26.12 -13.99
C LYS A 12 1.47 -26.18 -12.46
N ILE A 13 1.27 -25.05 -11.75
CA ILE A 13 1.33 -24.99 -10.29
C ILE A 13 0.09 -25.68 -9.70
N LYS A 14 0.27 -26.89 -9.19
CA LYS A 14 -0.77 -27.63 -8.45
C LYS A 14 -0.85 -27.22 -6.98
N LYS A 15 0.31 -27.03 -6.33
CA LYS A 15 0.40 -26.66 -4.91
C LYS A 15 1.63 -25.80 -4.66
N ILE A 16 1.54 -24.89 -3.70
CA ILE A 16 2.61 -24.02 -3.21
C ILE A 16 2.97 -24.49 -1.81
N LEU A 17 4.09 -25.18 -1.70
CA LEU A 17 4.54 -25.79 -0.44
C LEU A 17 5.18 -24.76 0.50
N PHE A 18 5.93 -23.81 -0.08
CA PHE A 18 6.57 -22.72 0.63
C PHE A 18 6.36 -21.42 -0.14
N LEU A 19 5.93 -20.36 0.55
CA LEU A 19 5.67 -19.06 -0.06
C LEU A 19 6.95 -18.27 -0.36
N GLY A 20 8.07 -18.67 0.26
CA GLY A 20 9.33 -17.95 0.22
C GLY A 20 9.56 -17.09 1.44
N ASP A 21 10.62 -16.28 1.37
CA ASP A 21 11.10 -15.49 2.49
C ASP A 21 10.32 -14.17 2.62
N ILE A 22 10.23 -13.69 3.86
CA ILE A 22 9.73 -12.35 4.18
C ILE A 22 10.79 -11.67 5.05
N LEU A 23 11.35 -10.56 4.56
CA LEU A 23 12.34 -9.79 5.28
C LEU A 23 11.62 -8.91 6.32
N ILE A 24 11.97 -9.09 7.59
CA ILE A 24 11.43 -8.30 8.70
C ILE A 24 12.59 -7.54 9.33
N SER A 25 12.42 -6.23 9.45
CA SER A 25 13.44 -5.35 10.01
C SER A 25 13.61 -5.58 11.51
N PHE A 26 14.80 -5.34 12.05
CA PHE A 26 14.98 -5.36 13.51
C PHE A 26 14.13 -4.25 14.16
N GLY A 27 14.03 -3.09 13.50
CA GLY A 27 13.22 -1.97 13.99
C GLY A 27 11.76 -2.33 14.24
N ASP A 28 11.16 -3.24 13.46
CA ASP A 28 9.79 -3.72 13.69
C ASP A 28 9.65 -4.51 15.00
N PHE A 29 10.65 -5.31 15.37
CA PHE A 29 10.67 -6.01 16.66
C PHE A 29 10.80 -5.00 17.82
N LEU A 30 11.66 -4.01 17.67
CA LEU A 30 11.89 -2.98 18.69
C LEU A 30 10.65 -2.10 18.90
N TYR A 31 10.02 -1.64 17.81
CA TYR A 31 8.81 -0.82 17.85
C TYR A 31 7.63 -1.57 18.48
N THR A 32 7.44 -2.83 18.10
CA THR A 32 6.36 -3.67 18.64
C THR A 32 6.68 -4.26 20.02
N ASN A 33 7.91 -4.06 20.53
CA ASN A 33 8.40 -4.61 21.78
C ASN A 33 8.21 -6.15 21.86
N LYS A 34 8.46 -6.83 20.73
CA LYS A 34 8.43 -8.30 20.65
C LYS A 34 9.82 -8.85 20.92
N THR A 35 9.86 -10.03 21.52
CA THR A 35 11.10 -10.81 21.60
C THR A 35 11.54 -11.22 20.20
N LEU A 36 12.85 -11.31 20.00
CA LEU A 36 13.40 -11.79 18.75
C LEU A 36 12.98 -13.25 18.57
N SER A 37 12.54 -13.58 17.37
CA SER A 37 12.33 -14.97 16.98
C SER A 37 13.64 -15.55 16.44
N PRO A 38 13.90 -16.85 16.60
CA PRO A 38 15.10 -17.48 16.08
C PRO A 38 15.25 -17.18 14.58
N SER A 39 16.41 -16.64 14.19
CA SER A 39 16.73 -16.38 12.79
C SER A 39 16.91 -17.71 12.05
N GLY A 40 16.47 -17.76 10.80
CA GLY A 40 16.92 -18.78 9.87
C GLY A 40 18.41 -18.67 9.61
N TYR A 41 19.03 -19.79 9.21
CA TYR A 41 20.40 -19.76 8.73
C TYR A 41 20.45 -19.20 7.30
N VAL A 42 20.94 -17.97 7.20
CA VAL A 42 20.98 -17.15 5.99
C VAL A 42 22.40 -16.82 5.59
N GLU A 43 22.60 -16.42 4.35
CA GLU A 43 23.89 -16.09 3.75
C GLU A 43 24.66 -15.05 4.60
N GLU A 44 23.96 -14.04 5.12
CA GLU A 44 24.54 -13.00 5.98
C GLU A 44 25.16 -13.57 7.26
N TRP A 45 24.53 -14.58 7.85
CA TRP A 45 25.05 -15.25 9.04
C TRP A 45 26.19 -16.21 8.67
N TRP A 46 26.04 -16.99 7.60
CA TRP A 46 27.06 -17.94 7.17
C TRP A 46 28.43 -17.29 6.92
N ILE A 47 28.46 -16.08 6.35
CA ILE A 47 29.72 -15.33 6.17
C ILE A 47 30.37 -14.97 7.50
N LYS A 48 29.57 -14.68 8.53
CA LYS A 48 30.10 -14.37 9.87
C LYS A 48 30.73 -15.62 10.49
N ASP A 49 30.09 -16.78 10.33
CA ASP A 49 30.67 -18.07 10.72
C ASP A 49 31.96 -18.35 9.94
N LEU A 50 31.98 -18.07 8.62
CA LEU A 50 33.18 -18.22 7.80
C LEU A 50 34.31 -17.29 8.24
N LYS A 51 34.03 -16.00 8.47
CA LYS A 51 35.01 -15.03 8.99
C LYS A 51 35.55 -15.46 10.35
N LEU A 52 34.69 -15.98 11.22
CA LEU A 52 35.07 -16.48 12.54
C LEU A 52 36.01 -17.69 12.42
N ALA A 53 35.69 -18.65 11.55
CA ALA A 53 36.52 -19.82 11.29
C ALA A 53 37.88 -19.43 10.69
N LEU A 54 37.90 -18.52 9.71
CA LEU A 54 39.14 -17.97 9.14
C LEU A 54 40.03 -17.31 10.19
N THR A 55 39.43 -16.55 11.11
CA THR A 55 40.17 -15.85 12.17
C THR A 55 40.69 -16.81 13.23
N LYS A 56 39.84 -17.72 13.74
CA LYS A 56 40.20 -18.66 14.81
C LYS A 56 41.16 -19.75 14.36
N ASN A 57 40.93 -20.35 13.20
CA ASN A 57 41.65 -21.55 12.76
C ASN A 57 42.88 -21.21 11.90
N PHE A 58 42.87 -20.06 11.22
CA PHE A 58 43.90 -19.68 10.25
C PHE A 58 44.54 -18.32 10.51
N GLY A 59 44.19 -17.65 11.63
CA GLY A 59 44.74 -16.33 11.97
C GLY A 59 44.39 -15.23 10.95
N GLY A 60 43.34 -15.43 10.14
CA GLY A 60 42.95 -14.54 9.05
C GLY A 60 43.67 -14.77 7.73
N ASP A 61 44.51 -15.81 7.61
CA ASP A 61 45.23 -16.13 6.37
C ASP A 61 44.33 -16.87 5.36
N ILE A 62 43.80 -16.10 4.41
CA ILE A 62 42.90 -16.59 3.35
C ILE A 62 43.62 -17.56 2.42
N VAL A 63 44.95 -17.42 2.23
CA VAL A 63 45.71 -18.28 1.31
C VAL A 63 45.81 -19.70 1.87
N LYS A 64 46.07 -19.83 3.17
CA LYS A 64 46.10 -21.13 3.84
C LYS A 64 44.73 -21.79 3.85
N ALA A 65 43.68 -21.03 4.15
CA ALA A 65 42.32 -21.55 4.14
C ALA A 65 41.89 -22.02 2.73
N ALA A 66 42.23 -21.25 1.69
CA ALA A 66 41.98 -21.60 0.30
C ALA A 66 42.67 -22.93 -0.09
N ALA A 67 43.95 -23.07 0.27
CA ALA A 67 44.72 -24.28 -0.02
C ALA A 67 44.14 -25.52 0.69
N ILE A 68 43.71 -25.37 1.95
CA ILE A 68 43.13 -26.47 2.74
C ILE A 68 41.72 -26.82 2.26
N ALA A 69 40.93 -25.84 1.85
CA ALA A 69 39.58 -26.06 1.33
C ALA A 69 39.54 -26.55 -0.13
N ASN A 70 40.67 -26.56 -0.85
CA ASN A 70 40.72 -26.75 -2.32
C ASN A 70 39.79 -25.78 -3.07
N VAL A 71 39.68 -24.53 -2.60
CA VAL A 71 38.91 -23.46 -3.23
C VAL A 71 39.84 -22.31 -3.57
N SER A 72 39.64 -21.63 -4.70
CA SER A 72 40.50 -20.50 -5.07
C SER A 72 40.35 -19.33 -4.09
N ARG A 73 41.47 -18.65 -3.81
CA ARG A 73 41.51 -17.46 -2.96
C ARG A 73 40.53 -16.39 -3.44
N GLU A 74 40.54 -16.10 -4.73
CA GLU A 74 39.68 -15.09 -5.37
C GLU A 74 38.20 -15.36 -5.09
N LYS A 75 37.82 -16.64 -5.02
CA LYS A 75 36.45 -17.04 -4.75
C LYS A 75 36.08 -16.83 -3.28
N ILE A 76 36.96 -17.17 -2.34
CA ILE A 76 36.73 -16.84 -0.92
C ILE A 76 36.64 -15.32 -0.72
N ASP A 77 37.54 -14.55 -1.33
CA ASP A 77 37.50 -13.08 -1.29
C ASP A 77 36.19 -12.52 -1.89
N ALA A 78 35.70 -13.14 -2.98
CA ALA A 78 34.43 -12.77 -3.60
C ALA A 78 33.22 -13.08 -2.69
N LEU A 79 33.20 -14.24 -2.05
CA LEU A 79 32.15 -14.64 -1.09
C LEU A 79 32.09 -13.68 0.12
N LEU A 80 33.25 -13.22 0.60
CA LEU A 80 33.32 -12.29 1.74
C LEU A 80 32.87 -10.86 1.40
N LYS A 81 32.97 -10.46 0.12
CA LYS A 81 32.59 -9.13 -0.38
C LYS A 81 31.14 -9.05 -0.81
N ASP A 82 30.66 -10.03 -1.59
CA ASP A 82 29.31 -10.03 -2.17
C ASP A 82 28.66 -11.42 -2.08
N PRO A 83 28.10 -11.76 -0.91
CA PRO A 83 27.55 -13.09 -0.65
C PRO A 83 26.21 -13.38 -1.33
N PHE A 84 25.51 -12.34 -1.77
CA PHE A 84 24.18 -12.49 -2.37
C PHE A 84 24.29 -12.87 -3.84
N VAL A 85 25.29 -12.30 -4.55
CA VAL A 85 25.51 -12.56 -5.97
C VAL A 85 26.49 -13.70 -6.20
N LYS A 86 27.57 -13.78 -5.41
CA LYS A 86 28.58 -14.83 -5.55
C LYS A 86 28.25 -15.92 -4.55
N LYS A 87 27.81 -17.07 -5.07
CA LYS A 87 27.51 -18.27 -4.27
C LYS A 87 28.52 -19.39 -4.59
N PRO A 88 28.91 -20.20 -3.60
CA PRO A 88 29.71 -21.40 -3.85
C PRO A 88 28.87 -22.43 -4.62
N THR A 89 29.52 -23.32 -5.36
CA THR A 89 28.87 -24.54 -5.88
C THR A 89 28.67 -25.55 -4.74
N ALA A 90 27.81 -26.56 -4.95
CA ALA A 90 27.59 -27.60 -3.94
C ALA A 90 28.88 -28.29 -3.48
N LYS A 91 29.77 -28.65 -4.42
CA LYS A 91 31.07 -29.28 -4.13
C LYS A 91 31.94 -28.37 -3.26
N GLU A 92 32.00 -27.08 -3.57
CA GLU A 92 32.80 -26.11 -2.82
C GLU A 92 32.21 -25.82 -1.44
N ALA A 93 30.88 -25.73 -1.32
CA ALA A 93 30.22 -25.55 -0.03
C ALA A 93 30.53 -26.72 0.91
N ILE A 94 30.46 -27.95 0.40
CA ILE A 94 30.82 -29.16 1.15
C ILE A 94 32.31 -29.14 1.55
N ALA A 95 33.21 -28.78 0.63
CA ALA A 95 34.64 -28.71 0.89
C ALA A 95 34.99 -27.65 1.94
N LEU A 96 34.40 -26.46 1.85
CA LEU A 96 34.54 -25.40 2.86
C LEU A 96 34.07 -25.89 4.22
N SER A 97 32.92 -26.55 4.28
CA SER A 97 32.35 -27.05 5.54
C SER A 97 33.18 -28.15 6.18
N LEU A 98 33.64 -29.14 5.40
CA LEU A 98 34.46 -30.25 5.92
C LEU A 98 35.84 -29.77 6.39
N ASN A 99 36.47 -28.86 5.64
CA ASN A 99 37.88 -28.53 5.86
C ASN A 99 38.07 -27.31 6.77
N LEU A 100 37.12 -26.37 6.81
CA LEU A 100 37.18 -25.18 7.65
C LEU A 100 36.29 -25.28 8.91
N ASN A 101 35.52 -26.37 9.04
CA ASN A 101 34.58 -26.61 10.13
C ASN A 101 33.52 -25.49 10.25
N VAL A 102 33.00 -25.05 9.11
CA VAL A 102 31.88 -24.10 9.02
C VAL A 102 30.59 -24.84 8.70
N PRO A 103 29.42 -24.40 9.18
CA PRO A 103 28.16 -25.03 8.84
C PRO A 103 27.90 -25.04 7.32
N LEU A 104 27.07 -25.97 6.86
CA LEU A 104 26.73 -26.08 5.45
C LEU A 104 26.10 -24.78 4.93
N HIS A 105 26.53 -24.34 3.75
CA HIS A 105 26.06 -23.10 3.14
C HIS A 105 24.52 -23.09 2.98
N PRO A 106 23.84 -22.00 3.39
CA PRO A 106 22.39 -21.96 3.53
C PRO A 106 21.60 -22.14 2.23
N THR A 107 22.19 -21.91 1.05
CA THR A 107 21.57 -22.23 -0.25
C THR A 107 21.41 -23.75 -0.46
N PHE A 108 22.29 -24.55 0.14
CA PHE A 108 22.31 -26.02 0.02
C PHE A 108 21.78 -26.70 1.29
N THR A 109 21.04 -25.97 2.13
CA THR A 109 20.47 -26.53 3.35
C THR A 109 18.97 -26.73 3.15
N PHE A 110 18.54 -27.99 3.12
CA PHE A 110 17.11 -28.33 3.08
C PHE A 110 16.43 -28.03 4.43
N PHE A 111 15.08 -27.98 4.42
CA PHE A 111 14.28 -27.68 5.60
C PHE A 111 14.10 -28.91 6.49
N TRP A 112 15.22 -29.48 6.95
CA TRP A 112 15.26 -30.73 7.72
C TRP A 112 14.42 -30.69 9.00
N SER A 113 14.32 -29.51 9.64
CA SER A 113 13.48 -29.28 10.83
C SER A 113 11.99 -29.51 10.61
N ASN A 114 11.51 -29.53 9.36
CA ASN A 114 10.11 -29.84 9.03
C ASN A 114 9.77 -31.34 9.15
N LEU A 115 10.78 -32.22 9.20
CA LEU A 115 10.55 -33.65 9.42
C LEU A 115 10.10 -33.87 10.86
N SER A 116 9.08 -34.71 11.02
CA SER A 116 8.40 -34.89 12.31
C SER A 116 9.17 -35.82 13.24
N SER A 117 10.03 -36.68 12.71
CA SER A 117 10.81 -37.63 13.49
C SER A 117 12.10 -38.04 12.80
N VAL A 118 13.04 -38.55 13.60
CA VAL A 118 14.31 -39.16 13.15
C VAL A 118 14.06 -40.36 12.23
N GLN A 119 12.91 -41.04 12.35
CA GLN A 119 12.54 -42.18 11.49
C GLN A 119 12.32 -41.75 10.03
N GLU A 120 11.84 -40.53 9.79
CA GLU A 120 11.69 -40.02 8.42
C GLU A 120 13.06 -39.84 7.75
N VAL A 121 14.11 -39.51 8.51
CA VAL A 121 15.49 -39.44 8.00
C VAL A 121 16.03 -40.85 7.71
N GLU A 122 15.80 -41.81 8.60
CA GLU A 122 16.16 -43.22 8.37
C GLU A 122 15.50 -43.76 7.09
N LEU A 123 14.23 -43.42 6.87
CA LEU A 123 13.48 -43.77 5.68
C LEU A 123 14.11 -43.19 4.40
N LEU A 124 14.46 -41.90 4.41
CA LEU A 124 15.15 -41.27 3.27
C LEU A 124 16.53 -41.89 3.01
N LYS A 125 17.27 -42.24 4.06
CA LYS A 125 18.56 -42.89 3.97
C LYS A 125 18.45 -44.29 3.34
N ASN A 126 17.49 -45.09 3.79
CA ASN A 126 17.27 -46.44 3.25
C ASN A 126 16.84 -46.39 1.79
N TRP A 127 15.92 -45.48 1.46
CA TRP A 127 15.50 -45.24 0.08
C TRP A 127 16.67 -44.83 -0.82
N LEU A 128 17.57 -43.96 -0.34
CA LEU A 128 18.76 -43.58 -1.09
C LEU A 128 19.73 -44.76 -1.29
N ALA A 129 19.84 -45.66 -0.32
CA ALA A 129 20.70 -46.85 -0.43
C ALA A 129 20.20 -47.84 -1.49
N GLU A 130 18.89 -47.88 -1.74
CA GLU A 130 18.25 -48.72 -2.77
C GLU A 130 18.13 -48.01 -4.13
N SER A 131 18.50 -46.73 -4.21
CA SER A 131 18.38 -45.92 -5.42
C SER A 131 19.58 -46.08 -6.36
N ASP A 132 19.34 -45.89 -7.66
CA ASP A 132 20.40 -45.84 -8.67
C ASP A 132 21.12 -44.49 -8.58
N VAL A 133 22.35 -44.47 -8.08
CA VAL A 133 23.16 -43.25 -7.93
C VAL A 133 24.32 -43.24 -8.93
N THR A 134 24.40 -42.17 -9.71
CA THR A 134 25.53 -41.91 -10.61
C THR A 134 26.49 -40.90 -9.97
N LEU A 135 27.78 -41.24 -9.97
CA LEU A 135 28.85 -40.44 -9.36
C LEU A 135 29.76 -39.85 -10.43
N GLU A 136 30.11 -38.57 -10.29
CA GLU A 136 31.17 -37.91 -11.07
C GLU A 136 32.09 -37.17 -10.09
N ASP A 137 33.40 -37.44 -10.17
CA ASP A 137 34.42 -37.00 -9.19
C ASP A 137 34.05 -37.30 -7.72
N GLY A 138 33.38 -38.43 -7.47
CA GLY A 138 32.95 -38.82 -6.13
C GLY A 138 31.72 -38.07 -5.58
N ALA A 139 31.08 -37.20 -6.37
CA ALA A 139 29.84 -36.52 -6.02
C ALA A 139 28.64 -37.13 -6.78
N ALA A 140 27.50 -37.28 -6.11
CA ALA A 140 26.27 -37.73 -6.75
C ALA A 140 25.71 -36.66 -7.69
N ILE A 141 25.44 -37.01 -8.94
CA ILE A 141 24.87 -36.11 -9.95
C ILE A 141 23.44 -36.46 -10.28
N THR A 142 23.14 -37.76 -10.37
CA THR A 142 21.77 -38.22 -10.58
C THR A 142 21.46 -39.34 -9.60
N ILE A 143 20.33 -39.20 -8.92
CA ILE A 143 19.76 -40.22 -8.02
C ILE A 143 18.39 -40.58 -8.60
N ALA A 144 18.15 -41.85 -8.88
CA ALA A 144 16.87 -42.34 -9.38
C ALA A 144 16.37 -43.50 -8.50
N GLY A 145 15.29 -43.26 -7.74
CA GLY A 145 14.70 -44.25 -6.84
C GLY A 145 13.22 -44.52 -7.10
N ASN A 146 12.70 -45.60 -6.52
CA ASN A 146 11.29 -45.98 -6.67
C ASN A 146 10.35 -44.97 -6.00
N ILE A 147 9.13 -44.83 -6.53
CA ILE A 147 8.13 -43.93 -5.96
C ILE A 147 7.48 -44.58 -4.73
N GLU A 148 7.81 -44.07 -3.56
CA GLU A 148 7.15 -44.41 -2.30
C GLU A 148 6.38 -43.21 -1.75
N SER A 149 5.14 -43.41 -1.31
CA SER A 149 4.29 -42.32 -0.80
C SER A 149 4.91 -41.63 0.42
N ASN A 150 5.52 -42.38 1.34
CA ASN A 150 6.13 -41.84 2.55
C ASN A 150 7.39 -41.02 2.24
N VAL A 151 8.24 -41.51 1.33
CA VAL A 151 9.42 -40.78 0.83
C VAL A 151 8.98 -39.47 0.18
N LEU A 152 7.99 -39.52 -0.72
CA LEU A 152 7.50 -38.33 -1.42
C LEU A 152 6.94 -37.28 -0.46
N GLN A 153 6.26 -37.71 0.62
CA GLN A 153 5.80 -36.80 1.66
C GLN A 153 6.97 -36.17 2.42
N ALA A 154 7.98 -36.96 2.81
CA ALA A 154 9.17 -36.46 3.49
C ALA A 154 9.96 -35.46 2.62
N LEU A 155 10.17 -35.77 1.33
CA LEU A 155 10.81 -34.88 0.36
C LEU A 155 10.06 -33.55 0.20
N ARG A 156 8.72 -33.60 0.19
CA ARG A 156 7.87 -32.40 0.16
C ARG A 156 7.95 -31.60 1.45
N LYS A 157 8.12 -32.21 2.63
CA LYS A 157 8.28 -31.50 3.91
C LYS A 157 9.59 -30.71 3.95
N ILE A 158 10.69 -31.28 3.46
CA ILE A 158 12.00 -30.62 3.43
C ILE A 158 12.19 -29.67 2.23
N PHE A 159 11.17 -29.57 1.36
CA PHE A 159 11.16 -28.81 0.11
C PHE A 159 12.31 -29.17 -0.85
N ALA A 160 12.75 -30.43 -0.86
CA ALA A 160 13.82 -30.88 -1.75
C ALA A 160 13.34 -30.89 -3.21
N PRO A 161 13.99 -30.14 -4.13
CA PRO A 161 13.64 -30.14 -5.54
C PRO A 161 13.88 -31.53 -6.15
N HIS A 162 12.85 -32.11 -6.75
CA HIS A 162 12.92 -33.40 -7.42
C HIS A 162 11.96 -33.43 -8.60
N THR A 163 12.21 -34.32 -9.56
CA THR A 163 11.31 -34.58 -10.68
C THR A 163 10.80 -36.02 -10.64
N ILE A 164 9.69 -36.27 -11.33
CA ILE A 164 9.14 -37.61 -11.48
C ILE A 164 9.25 -37.96 -12.96
N ALA A 165 10.24 -38.78 -13.30
CA ALA A 165 10.54 -39.21 -14.66
C ALA A 165 10.54 -40.73 -14.72
N ASN A 166 9.91 -41.31 -15.76
CA ASN A 166 9.87 -42.76 -15.99
C ASN A 166 9.36 -43.59 -14.78
N GLY A 167 8.46 -43.04 -13.98
CA GLY A 167 7.93 -43.73 -12.79
C GLY A 167 8.92 -43.83 -11.62
N LYS A 168 10.02 -43.07 -11.64
CA LYS A 168 10.98 -42.93 -10.56
C LYS A 168 11.05 -41.47 -10.06
N ILE A 169 11.46 -41.29 -8.81
CA ILE A 169 11.82 -39.97 -8.26
C ILE A 169 13.28 -39.72 -8.65
N THR A 170 13.54 -38.60 -9.32
CA THR A 170 14.88 -38.24 -9.77
C THR A 170 15.34 -36.91 -9.16
N PHE A 171 16.58 -36.90 -8.69
CA PHE A 171 17.35 -35.71 -8.33
C PHE A 171 18.46 -35.49 -9.36
N GLU A 172 18.73 -34.24 -9.70
CA GLU A 172 19.72 -33.87 -10.71
C GLU A 172 20.64 -32.75 -10.19
N GLY A 173 21.91 -32.79 -10.59
CA GLY A 173 22.87 -31.72 -10.37
C GLY A 173 23.24 -31.51 -8.90
N GLU A 174 23.23 -30.25 -8.46
CA GLU A 174 23.67 -29.85 -7.12
C GLU A 174 22.76 -30.39 -6.01
N ASP A 175 21.44 -30.46 -6.25
CA ASP A 175 20.48 -30.98 -5.27
C ASP A 175 20.74 -32.47 -4.96
N ALA A 176 21.10 -33.27 -5.98
CA ALA A 176 21.46 -34.67 -5.81
C ALA A 176 22.73 -34.82 -4.95
N CYS A 177 23.75 -34.01 -5.25
CA CYS A 177 25.02 -34.01 -4.52
C CYS A 177 24.81 -33.71 -3.03
N VAL A 178 24.07 -32.65 -2.74
CA VAL A 178 23.79 -32.20 -1.38
C VAL A 178 22.90 -33.19 -0.62
N PHE A 179 21.86 -33.72 -1.27
CA PHE A 179 20.97 -34.70 -0.65
C PHE A 179 21.72 -35.98 -0.26
N ALA A 180 22.55 -36.51 -1.17
CA ALA A 180 23.38 -37.67 -0.90
C ALA A 180 24.40 -37.42 0.22
N PHE A 181 25.04 -36.25 0.20
CA PHE A 181 26.00 -35.84 1.22
C PHE A 181 25.36 -35.72 2.61
N CYS A 182 24.21 -35.07 2.72
CA CYS A 182 23.49 -34.88 3.99
C CYS A 182 23.10 -36.22 4.65
N LEU A 183 22.77 -37.23 3.84
CA LEU A 183 22.41 -38.57 4.31
C LEU A 183 23.61 -39.51 4.51
N GLY A 184 24.84 -39.03 4.24
CA GLY A 184 26.07 -39.77 4.43
C GLY A 184 26.31 -40.87 3.40
N TYR A 185 25.78 -40.73 2.18
CA TYR A 185 26.00 -41.70 1.11
C TYR A 185 27.49 -41.80 0.75
N GLY A 186 28.02 -43.02 0.66
CA GLY A 186 29.45 -43.27 0.43
C GLY A 186 30.35 -43.17 1.68
N PHE A 187 29.82 -42.71 2.83
CA PHE A 187 30.55 -42.67 4.10
C PHE A 187 30.01 -43.73 5.06
N SER A 188 30.87 -44.62 5.57
CA SER A 188 30.49 -45.65 6.56
C SER A 188 30.44 -45.08 7.99
N ARG A 189 29.62 -44.04 8.21
CA ARG A 189 29.38 -43.49 9.55
C ARG A 189 28.16 -44.18 10.17
N LYS A 190 28.41 -45.09 11.11
CA LYS A 190 27.35 -45.69 11.94
C LYS A 190 26.92 -44.67 12.98
N VAL A 191 25.67 -44.22 12.91
CA VAL A 191 25.07 -43.33 13.90
C VAL A 191 24.25 -44.19 14.87
N GLU A 192 24.60 -44.16 16.16
CA GLU A 192 23.82 -44.84 17.19
C GLU A 192 22.56 -44.03 17.54
N ARG A 193 21.41 -44.71 17.66
CA ARG A 193 20.11 -44.08 17.99
C ARG A 193 20.10 -43.33 19.33
N SER A 194 21.03 -43.65 20.23
CA SER A 194 21.22 -42.99 21.53
C SER A 194 21.73 -41.54 21.40
N GLN A 195 22.32 -41.16 20.26
CA GLN A 195 22.92 -39.84 20.03
C GLN A 195 22.02 -38.87 19.21
N THR A 196 20.85 -39.33 18.77
CA THR A 196 19.98 -38.63 17.81
C THR A 196 18.70 -38.10 18.48
N GLU A 197 18.83 -37.08 19.34
CA GLU A 197 17.67 -36.43 19.98
C GLU A 197 16.85 -35.56 19.02
N SER A 198 17.47 -35.06 17.94
CA SER A 198 16.82 -34.19 16.95
C SER A 198 17.22 -34.55 15.52
N VAL A 199 16.33 -34.25 14.58
CA VAL A 199 16.55 -34.46 13.15
C VAL A 199 17.85 -33.78 12.68
N LEU A 200 18.07 -32.52 13.05
CA LEU A 200 19.26 -31.76 12.66
C LEU A 200 20.56 -32.38 13.20
N LYS A 201 20.56 -32.87 14.45
CA LYS A 201 21.73 -33.59 15.02
C LYS A 201 22.01 -34.85 14.22
N MET A 202 20.98 -35.63 13.85
CA MET A 202 21.17 -36.84 13.04
C MET A 202 21.79 -36.53 11.67
N VAL A 203 21.24 -35.57 10.93
CA VAL A 203 21.77 -35.22 9.60
C VAL A 203 23.19 -34.64 9.71
N SER A 204 23.48 -33.88 10.78
CA SER A 204 24.84 -33.39 11.05
C SER A 204 25.83 -34.52 11.33
N LEU A 205 25.43 -35.54 12.10
CA LEU A 205 26.27 -36.72 12.38
C LEU A 205 26.50 -37.58 11.13
N LEU A 206 25.49 -37.73 10.27
CA LEU A 206 25.60 -38.49 9.02
C LEU A 206 26.56 -37.80 8.04
N SER A 207 26.36 -36.50 7.81
CA SER A 207 27.18 -35.69 6.90
C SER A 207 28.57 -35.37 7.46
N GLY A 208 28.74 -35.38 8.79
CA GLY A 208 29.96 -34.99 9.50
C GLY A 208 30.25 -33.49 9.42
N VAL A 209 29.22 -32.70 9.14
CA VAL A 209 29.24 -31.24 9.07
C VAL A 209 28.09 -30.72 9.93
N GLU A 210 28.25 -29.57 10.58
CA GLU A 210 27.15 -28.92 11.28
C GLU A 210 26.08 -28.42 10.29
N ILE A 211 24.84 -28.88 10.46
CA ILE A 211 23.69 -28.41 9.68
C ILE A 211 22.79 -27.59 10.60
N LYS A 212 22.75 -26.28 10.35
CA LYS A 212 21.87 -25.35 11.08
C LYS A 212 20.46 -25.35 10.51
N ASP A 213 19.50 -24.92 11.33
CA ASP A 213 18.10 -24.81 10.92
C ASP A 213 17.91 -23.70 9.88
N LYS A 214 17.38 -24.05 8.71
CA LYS A 214 17.18 -23.11 7.61
C LYS A 214 16.08 -22.09 7.92
N ALA A 215 14.98 -22.52 8.56
CA ALA A 215 13.82 -21.66 8.83
C ALA A 215 13.08 -22.11 10.10
N PRO A 216 13.61 -21.79 11.29
CA PRO A 216 12.99 -22.16 12.56
C PRO A 216 11.71 -21.36 12.86
N THR A 217 11.49 -20.23 12.17
CA THR A 217 10.36 -19.32 12.40
C THR A 217 9.56 -19.12 11.12
N PHE A 218 8.24 -19.32 11.18
CA PHE A 218 7.30 -19.01 10.11
C PHE A 218 6.40 -17.83 10.50
N VAL A 219 6.16 -16.92 9.55
CA VAL A 219 5.30 -15.75 9.77
C VAL A 219 4.08 -15.83 8.86
N GLY A 220 2.90 -15.74 9.46
CA GLY A 220 1.65 -15.64 8.72
C GLY A 220 1.39 -14.23 8.22
N ALA A 221 0.96 -14.10 6.97
CA ALA A 221 0.54 -12.84 6.38
C ALA A 221 -0.87 -12.95 5.78
N ARG A 222 -1.62 -11.86 5.85
CA ARG A 222 -2.92 -11.74 5.18
C ARG A 222 -2.95 -10.43 4.41
N MET A 223 -3.33 -10.51 3.14
CA MET A 223 -3.56 -9.31 2.34
C MET A 223 -4.66 -8.46 2.99
N GLY A 224 -4.29 -7.22 3.34
CA GLY A 224 -5.18 -6.26 4.00
C GLY A 224 -5.74 -5.27 2.99
N ARG A 225 -5.10 -4.09 2.91
CA ARG A 225 -5.48 -3.03 2.00
C ARG A 225 -4.63 -3.09 0.73
N PRO A 226 -5.22 -3.07 -0.48
CA PRO A 226 -4.45 -2.99 -1.71
C PRO A 226 -3.81 -1.61 -1.84
N GLU A 227 -2.79 -1.51 -2.69
CA GLU A 227 -2.11 -0.27 -3.01
C GLU A 227 -3.08 0.78 -3.55
N LYS A 228 -2.72 2.07 -3.59
CA LYS A 228 -3.57 3.12 -4.16
C LYS A 228 -2.71 4.26 -4.69
N ALA A 229 -3.02 4.68 -5.91
CA ALA A 229 -2.51 5.91 -6.52
C ALA A 229 -3.67 6.50 -7.33
N LYS A 230 -4.36 7.50 -6.79
CA LYS A 230 -5.54 8.09 -7.45
C LYS A 230 -5.75 9.56 -7.10
N ARG A 231 -6.43 10.28 -7.99
CA ARG A 231 -6.95 11.63 -7.75
C ARG A 231 -7.91 11.66 -6.56
N ARG A 232 -7.76 12.63 -5.64
CA ARG A 232 -8.71 12.82 -4.53
C ARG A 232 -9.90 13.64 -5.01
N GLU A 233 -10.93 12.92 -5.44
CA GLU A 233 -12.17 13.51 -5.93
C GLU A 233 -13.25 13.52 -4.85
N MET A 234 -13.97 14.64 -4.72
CA MET A 234 -15.24 14.64 -4.01
C MET A 234 -16.24 13.74 -4.72
N ARG A 235 -17.13 13.10 -3.94
CA ARG A 235 -18.29 12.39 -4.47
C ARG A 235 -19.55 13.17 -4.15
N PRO A 236 -20.22 13.77 -5.15
CA PRO A 236 -19.90 13.82 -6.58
C PRO A 236 -18.76 14.81 -6.91
N LEU A 237 -18.15 14.68 -8.10
CA LEU A 237 -17.06 15.53 -8.61
C LEU A 237 -17.41 17.02 -8.53
N VAL A 238 -16.44 17.87 -8.17
CA VAL A 238 -16.58 19.33 -8.02
C VAL A 238 -15.38 20.00 -8.68
N HIS A 239 -15.62 21.02 -9.52
CA HIS A 239 -14.58 21.86 -10.12
C HIS A 239 -14.41 23.19 -9.38
N VAL A 240 -15.49 23.70 -8.76
CA VAL A 240 -15.50 25.00 -8.07
C VAL A 240 -16.35 24.95 -6.81
N LEU A 241 -15.86 25.61 -5.76
CA LEU A 241 -16.63 25.81 -4.52
C LEU A 241 -17.63 26.97 -4.69
N PHE A 242 -18.58 26.82 -5.62
CA PHE A 242 -19.66 27.77 -5.89
C PHE A 242 -21.03 27.09 -5.78
N PRO A 243 -22.00 27.66 -5.04
CA PRO A 243 -23.30 27.01 -4.80
C PRO A 243 -24.22 27.09 -6.02
N VAL A 244 -24.90 25.98 -6.35
CA VAL A 244 -25.94 25.93 -7.41
C VAL A 244 -27.31 25.46 -6.92
N SER A 245 -27.44 25.20 -5.60
CA SER A 245 -28.69 24.72 -4.98
C SER A 245 -29.27 23.51 -5.74
N LEU A 246 -30.54 23.56 -6.13
CA LEU A 246 -31.23 22.56 -6.96
C LEU A 246 -31.26 22.94 -8.45
N ALA A 247 -30.75 24.12 -8.81
CA ALA A 247 -30.81 24.62 -10.18
C ALA A 247 -29.94 23.78 -11.13
N GLY A 248 -28.75 23.36 -10.67
CA GLY A 248 -27.82 22.53 -11.44
C GLY A 248 -28.17 21.04 -11.55
N GLY A 249 -29.38 20.62 -11.16
CA GLY A 249 -29.83 19.22 -11.27
C GLY A 249 -29.07 18.25 -10.37
N SER A 250 -29.09 16.96 -10.73
CA SER A 250 -28.41 15.89 -9.97
C SER A 250 -26.88 16.02 -9.98
N HIS A 251 -26.31 16.52 -11.08
CA HIS A 251 -24.87 16.69 -11.26
C HIS A 251 -24.33 18.01 -10.71
N ARG A 252 -25.21 18.93 -10.28
CA ARG A 252 -24.85 20.26 -9.76
C ARG A 252 -24.06 21.08 -10.78
N ASP A 253 -24.49 21.02 -12.04
CA ASP A 253 -23.84 21.69 -13.16
C ASP A 253 -24.30 23.15 -13.27
N LEU A 254 -23.33 24.07 -13.33
CA LEU A 254 -23.58 25.49 -13.53
C LEU A 254 -24.16 25.77 -14.92
N ASN A 255 -23.85 24.96 -15.94
CA ASN A 255 -24.43 25.11 -17.27
C ASN A 255 -25.92 24.81 -17.30
N GLU A 256 -26.37 23.80 -16.56
CA GLU A 256 -27.79 23.49 -16.37
C GLU A 256 -28.50 24.57 -15.55
N ALA A 257 -27.83 25.13 -14.54
CA ALA A 257 -28.36 26.24 -13.77
C ALA A 257 -28.54 27.51 -14.63
N ALA A 258 -27.65 27.75 -15.59
CA ALA A 258 -27.72 28.89 -16.52
C ALA A 258 -28.95 28.88 -17.44
N LYS A 259 -29.60 27.72 -17.64
CA LYS A 259 -30.84 27.61 -18.43
C LYS A 259 -32.10 28.05 -17.66
N LYS A 260 -32.04 28.10 -16.33
CA LYS A 260 -33.22 28.25 -15.46
C LYS A 260 -33.50 29.68 -14.98
N GLY A 261 -32.86 30.69 -15.58
CA GLY A 261 -33.02 32.10 -15.20
C GLY A 261 -32.33 32.45 -13.87
N PRO A 262 -32.78 33.50 -13.15
CA PRO A 262 -32.16 33.94 -11.90
C PRO A 262 -32.36 32.91 -10.78
N VAL A 263 -31.25 32.44 -10.20
CA VAL A 263 -31.24 31.44 -9.12
C VAL A 263 -30.93 32.13 -7.79
N PHE A 264 -31.76 31.87 -6.77
CA PHE A 264 -31.53 32.41 -5.43
C PHE A 264 -30.58 31.54 -4.61
N LEU A 265 -29.48 32.12 -4.15
CA LEU A 265 -28.39 31.43 -3.43
C LEU A 265 -27.99 32.20 -2.18
N GLU A 266 -27.55 31.48 -1.14
CA GLU A 266 -26.96 32.08 0.07
C GLU A 266 -25.46 32.28 -0.13
N VAL A 267 -25.04 33.53 -0.23
CA VAL A 267 -23.66 33.92 -0.54
C VAL A 267 -23.26 35.11 0.33
N SER A 268 -21.98 35.20 0.69
CA SER A 268 -21.41 36.34 1.42
C SER A 268 -21.69 37.66 0.72
N ARG A 269 -22.15 38.67 1.49
CA ARG A 269 -22.46 40.01 0.98
C ARG A 269 -21.32 40.97 1.32
N ARG A 270 -20.75 41.59 0.29
CA ARG A 270 -19.69 42.60 0.41
C ARG A 270 -20.13 43.91 -0.22
N LYS A 271 -19.62 45.03 0.30
CA LYS A 271 -19.91 46.39 -0.17
C LYS A 271 -18.62 47.09 -0.55
N CYS A 272 -18.59 47.72 -1.73
CA CYS A 272 -17.49 48.58 -2.11
C CYS A 272 -17.54 49.89 -1.31
N PRO A 273 -16.45 50.33 -0.66
CA PRO A 273 -16.43 51.60 0.06
C PRO A 273 -16.58 52.82 -0.88
N SER A 274 -15.98 52.76 -2.08
CA SER A 274 -16.02 53.85 -3.06
C SER A 274 -17.33 53.90 -3.85
N CYS A 275 -17.68 52.83 -4.56
CA CYS A 275 -18.86 52.78 -5.44
C CYS A 275 -20.17 52.52 -4.68
N LYS A 276 -20.11 52.09 -3.42
CA LYS A 276 -21.25 51.61 -2.61
C LYS A 276 -22.03 50.45 -3.25
N THR A 277 -21.51 49.85 -4.33
CA THR A 277 -22.08 48.68 -5.01
C THR A 277 -21.91 47.42 -4.17
N TYR A 278 -22.91 46.54 -4.23
CA TYR A 278 -22.90 45.26 -3.54
C TYR A 278 -22.37 44.16 -4.45
N SER A 279 -21.47 43.34 -3.94
CA SER A 279 -20.90 42.20 -4.67
C SER A 279 -20.57 41.07 -3.72
N PHE A 280 -20.29 39.89 -4.28
CA PHE A 280 -19.67 38.77 -3.58
C PHE A 280 -18.15 38.72 -3.82
N LYS A 281 -17.63 39.48 -4.80
CA LYS A 281 -16.20 39.51 -5.16
C LYS A 281 -15.39 40.35 -4.17
N VAL A 282 -14.13 39.97 -3.97
CA VAL A 282 -13.19 40.69 -3.09
C VAL A 282 -12.81 42.05 -3.66
N LYS A 283 -12.66 42.16 -4.98
CA LYS A 283 -12.44 43.43 -5.69
C LYS A 283 -13.73 43.89 -6.36
N CYS A 284 -14.00 45.19 -6.31
CA CYS A 284 -15.12 45.80 -7.04
C CYS A 284 -14.84 45.74 -8.54
N ALA A 285 -15.86 45.37 -9.34
CA ALA A 285 -15.73 45.32 -10.80
C ALA A 285 -15.58 46.71 -11.43
N ASP A 286 -16.15 47.74 -10.79
CA ASP A 286 -16.22 49.08 -11.37
C ASP A 286 -14.98 49.93 -11.03
N CYS A 287 -14.49 49.88 -9.78
CA CYS A 287 -13.37 50.72 -9.32
C CYS A 287 -12.12 49.95 -8.87
N GLY A 288 -12.16 48.61 -8.82
CA GLY A 288 -11.02 47.78 -8.39
C GLY A 288 -10.71 47.79 -6.89
N CYS A 289 -11.30 48.68 -6.08
CA CYS A 289 -11.10 48.74 -4.63
C CYS A 289 -11.56 47.45 -3.92
N GLU A 290 -10.92 47.13 -2.80
CA GLU A 290 -11.33 46.00 -1.96
C GLU A 290 -12.68 46.26 -1.29
N THR A 291 -13.57 45.27 -1.40
CA THR A 291 -14.92 45.32 -0.81
C THR A 291 -14.87 44.86 0.65
N ILE A 292 -15.76 45.38 1.49
CA ILE A 292 -15.84 45.08 2.92
C ILE A 292 -17.06 44.17 3.19
N THR A 293 -16.93 43.18 4.06
CA THR A 293 -18.05 42.30 4.47
C THR A 293 -19.03 43.06 5.36
N GLU A 294 -20.32 42.96 5.05
CA GLU A 294 -21.38 43.57 5.86
C GLU A 294 -22.14 42.48 6.63
N LYS A 295 -22.30 42.67 7.94
CA LYS A 295 -23.12 41.78 8.77
C LYS A 295 -24.60 42.10 8.55
N SER A 296 -25.44 41.08 8.45
CA SER A 296 -26.88 41.22 8.22
C SER A 296 -27.68 40.33 9.16
N CYS A 297 -28.89 40.75 9.51
CA CYS A 297 -29.79 39.90 10.30
C CYS A 297 -30.40 38.80 9.40
N PRO A 298 -30.31 37.51 9.77
CA PRO A 298 -30.88 36.44 8.95
C PRO A 298 -32.42 36.44 8.89
N ARG A 299 -33.09 37.13 9.83
CA ARG A 299 -34.56 37.22 9.87
C ARG A 299 -35.11 38.45 9.14
N CYS A 300 -34.61 39.64 9.47
CA CYS A 300 -35.13 40.89 8.91
C CYS A 300 -34.27 41.48 7.77
N GLY A 301 -33.10 40.90 7.47
CA GLY A 301 -32.23 41.34 6.38
C GLY A 301 -31.53 42.69 6.58
N ARG A 302 -31.73 43.35 7.73
CA ARG A 302 -31.11 44.65 8.05
C ARG A 302 -29.60 44.50 8.24
N SER A 303 -28.83 45.44 7.70
CA SER A 303 -27.39 45.58 7.96
C SER A 303 -27.14 45.95 9.43
N LEU A 304 -26.22 45.24 10.07
CA LEU A 304 -25.90 45.39 11.49
C LEU A 304 -24.44 45.79 11.66
N LYS A 305 -24.16 46.70 12.60
CA LYS A 305 -22.80 46.99 13.05
C LYS A 305 -22.36 45.98 14.13
N ASP A 306 -23.30 45.60 15.01
CA ASP A 306 -23.09 44.66 16.10
C ASP A 306 -23.40 43.20 15.73
N ASN A 307 -22.97 42.27 16.58
CA ASN A 307 -23.18 40.83 16.39
C ASN A 307 -24.63 40.39 16.60
N ASN A 308 -25.49 41.22 17.18
CA ASN A 308 -26.86 40.87 17.50
C ASN A 308 -27.83 41.89 16.90
N CYS A 309 -28.93 41.42 16.33
CA CYS A 309 -29.98 42.29 15.83
C CYS A 309 -30.76 42.89 17.01
N PRO A 310 -30.88 44.23 17.13
CA PRO A 310 -31.61 44.85 18.23
C PRO A 310 -33.11 44.50 18.21
N THR A 311 -33.66 44.24 17.03
CA THR A 311 -35.09 43.93 16.84
C THR A 311 -35.39 42.43 16.92
N CYS A 312 -34.59 41.60 16.27
CA CYS A 312 -34.87 40.17 16.16
C CYS A 312 -34.17 39.31 17.21
N LYS A 313 -33.23 39.90 17.99
CA LYS A 313 -32.31 39.20 18.92
C LYS A 313 -31.55 38.02 18.28
N ALA A 314 -31.54 37.94 16.95
CA ALA A 314 -30.83 36.92 16.19
C ALA A 314 -29.38 37.36 15.98
N HIS A 315 -28.46 36.41 16.01
CA HIS A 315 -27.06 36.66 15.65
C HIS A 315 -26.93 37.09 14.20
N ALA A 316 -26.04 38.04 13.97
CA ALA A 316 -25.74 38.59 12.66
C ALA A 316 -24.93 37.58 11.83
N VAL A 317 -25.26 37.48 10.55
CA VAL A 317 -24.60 36.61 9.58
C VAL A 317 -23.99 37.43 8.45
N GLN A 318 -22.89 36.96 7.86
CA GLN A 318 -22.20 37.67 6.76
C GLN A 318 -22.72 37.29 5.36
N TYR A 319 -23.78 36.50 5.29
CA TYR A 319 -24.36 36.01 4.03
C TYR A 319 -25.83 36.35 3.92
N GLN A 320 -26.30 36.48 2.68
CA GLN A 320 -27.71 36.75 2.39
C GLN A 320 -28.14 35.98 1.14
N ARG A 321 -29.45 35.73 1.03
CA ARG A 321 -30.05 35.16 -0.17
C ARG A 321 -30.07 36.21 -1.30
N GLN A 322 -29.32 35.95 -2.36
CA GLN A 322 -29.15 36.84 -3.53
C GLN A 322 -29.53 36.11 -4.82
N ALA A 323 -30.01 36.85 -5.83
CA ALA A 323 -30.31 36.31 -7.14
C ALA A 323 -29.07 36.34 -8.03
N PHE A 324 -28.76 35.22 -8.69
CA PHE A 324 -27.62 35.08 -9.60
C PHE A 324 -28.10 34.67 -10.99
N ASN A 325 -27.64 35.39 -12.02
CA ASN A 325 -27.77 34.96 -13.41
C ASN A 325 -26.49 34.22 -13.82
N PHE A 326 -26.54 32.88 -13.81
CA PHE A 326 -25.40 32.05 -14.18
C PHE A 326 -24.99 32.18 -15.66
N LYS A 327 -25.91 32.57 -16.55
CA LYS A 327 -25.59 32.74 -17.97
C LYS A 327 -24.64 33.90 -18.17
N GLU A 328 -25.03 35.09 -17.73
CA GLU A 328 -24.21 36.30 -17.78
C GLU A 328 -22.88 36.11 -17.06
N LEU A 329 -22.91 35.51 -15.87
CA LEU A 329 -21.72 35.28 -15.07
C LEU A 329 -20.71 34.37 -15.78
N LEU A 330 -21.16 33.29 -16.42
CA LEU A 330 -20.29 32.38 -17.17
C LEU A 330 -19.77 33.01 -18.45
N ASP A 331 -20.62 33.73 -19.19
CA ASP A 331 -20.25 34.36 -20.46
C ASP A 331 -19.22 35.49 -20.23
N GLN A 332 -19.40 36.31 -19.19
CA GLN A 332 -18.41 37.31 -18.76
C GLN A 332 -17.08 36.65 -18.35
N THR A 333 -17.15 35.56 -17.57
CA THR A 333 -15.96 34.84 -17.10
C THR A 333 -15.18 34.22 -18.25
N CYS A 334 -15.87 33.54 -19.18
CA CYS A 334 -15.23 32.91 -20.33
C CYS A 334 -14.61 33.95 -21.29
N SER A 335 -15.27 35.11 -21.46
CA SER A 335 -14.74 36.22 -22.27
C SER A 335 -13.50 36.84 -21.63
N SER A 336 -13.52 37.07 -20.31
CA SER A 336 -12.39 37.62 -19.56
C SER A 336 -11.15 36.71 -19.58
N LEU A 337 -11.39 35.39 -19.52
CA LEU A 337 -10.32 34.40 -19.54
C LEU A 337 -9.82 34.06 -20.95
N ASP A 338 -10.55 34.46 -22.00
CA ASP A 338 -10.35 33.99 -23.38
C ASP A 338 -10.30 32.45 -23.46
N VAL A 339 -11.33 31.79 -22.90
CA VAL A 339 -11.45 30.33 -22.86
C VAL A 339 -12.83 29.91 -23.32
N ARG A 340 -12.90 28.83 -24.12
CA ARG A 340 -14.17 28.24 -24.54
C ARG A 340 -14.95 27.71 -23.34
N ARG A 341 -16.26 27.94 -23.32
CA ARG A 341 -17.15 27.49 -22.25
C ARG A 341 -17.06 25.96 -22.10
N PRO A 342 -16.71 25.45 -20.89
CA PRO A 342 -16.60 24.01 -20.67
C PRO A 342 -17.96 23.35 -20.78
N LYS A 343 -18.01 22.12 -21.32
CA LYS A 343 -19.26 21.35 -21.48
C LYS A 343 -19.95 21.10 -20.14
N VAL A 344 -19.19 20.83 -19.10
CA VAL A 344 -19.69 20.51 -17.76
C VAL A 344 -18.89 21.30 -16.72
N LEU A 345 -19.57 22.03 -15.86
CA LEU A 345 -18.94 22.78 -14.77
C LEU A 345 -19.66 22.48 -13.45
N LYS A 346 -19.10 21.57 -12.66
CA LYS A 346 -19.74 21.08 -11.43
C LYS A 346 -19.41 21.98 -10.24
N GLY A 347 -20.45 22.55 -9.63
CA GLY A 347 -20.36 23.29 -8.38
C GLY A 347 -20.75 22.44 -7.16
N VAL A 348 -21.03 23.14 -6.06
CA VAL A 348 -21.53 22.53 -4.82
C VAL A 348 -23.03 22.79 -4.65
N LYS A 349 -23.74 21.94 -3.90
CA LYS A 349 -25.17 22.14 -3.64
C LYS A 349 -25.41 23.40 -2.78
N GLY A 350 -24.53 23.63 -1.81
CA GLY A 350 -24.53 24.78 -0.93
C GLY A 350 -23.18 24.87 -0.25
N LEU A 351 -22.80 26.06 0.17
CA LEU A 351 -21.53 26.28 0.85
C LEU A 351 -21.62 25.81 2.30
N THR A 352 -20.61 25.09 2.79
CA THR A 352 -20.55 24.53 4.14
C THR A 352 -19.67 25.31 5.10
N ASN A 353 -18.93 26.30 4.60
CA ASN A 353 -18.17 27.24 5.41
C ASN A 353 -19.10 28.18 6.20
N GLU A 354 -18.50 28.82 7.21
CA GLU A 354 -19.16 29.71 8.17
C GLU A 354 -19.80 30.92 7.47
N ASP A 355 -19.01 31.65 6.69
CA ASP A 355 -19.43 32.90 6.05
C ASP A 355 -20.11 32.74 4.69
N LYS A 356 -20.30 31.51 4.19
CA LYS A 356 -20.81 31.23 2.83
C LYS A 356 -20.05 31.99 1.75
N ILE A 357 -18.73 32.06 1.88
CA ILE A 357 -17.85 32.69 0.87
C ILE A 357 -17.62 31.67 -0.26
N PRO A 358 -17.98 32.01 -1.52
CA PRO A 358 -17.74 31.15 -2.66
C PRO A 358 -16.29 31.32 -3.17
N GLU A 359 -15.81 30.32 -3.87
CA GLU A 359 -14.63 30.44 -4.72
C GLU A 359 -14.95 31.19 -6.02
N ILE A 360 -13.95 31.86 -6.61
CA ILE A 360 -14.09 32.52 -7.90
C ILE A 360 -14.35 31.50 -9.02
N ILE A 361 -15.24 31.85 -9.96
CA ILE A 361 -15.68 30.92 -11.03
C ILE A 361 -14.58 30.73 -12.07
N GLU A 362 -13.72 31.73 -12.23
CA GLU A 362 -12.54 31.72 -13.06
C GLU A 362 -11.68 30.47 -12.79
N LYS A 363 -11.40 30.17 -11.51
CA LYS A 363 -10.69 28.94 -11.09
C LYS A 363 -11.44 27.68 -11.51
N GLY A 364 -12.76 27.67 -11.36
CA GLY A 364 -13.62 26.57 -11.77
C GLY A 364 -13.56 26.26 -13.26
N VAL A 365 -13.61 27.29 -14.11
CA VAL A 365 -13.53 27.17 -15.57
C VAL A 365 -12.17 26.60 -15.98
N LEU A 366 -11.09 27.12 -15.39
CA LEU A 366 -9.73 26.63 -15.66
C LEU A 366 -9.52 25.19 -15.16
N ARG A 367 -10.04 24.82 -13.98
CA ARG A 367 -10.00 23.41 -13.52
C ARG A 367 -10.78 22.49 -14.45
N ALA A 368 -11.95 22.91 -14.92
CA ALA A 368 -12.73 22.13 -15.88
C ALA A 368 -12.04 21.99 -17.25
N LYS A 369 -11.29 23.01 -17.68
CA LYS A 369 -10.46 22.97 -18.90
C LYS A 369 -9.38 21.88 -18.80
N HIS A 370 -8.78 21.71 -17.63
CA HIS A 370 -7.68 20.76 -17.36
C HIS A 370 -8.14 19.43 -16.73
N ASP A 371 -9.44 19.14 -16.67
CA ASP A 371 -10.01 17.93 -16.04
C ASP A 371 -9.58 17.72 -14.56
N LEU A 372 -9.55 18.83 -13.80
CA LEU A 372 -9.14 18.83 -12.39
C LEU A 372 -10.33 18.92 -11.44
N SER A 373 -10.20 18.26 -10.29
CA SER A 373 -11.18 18.31 -9.21
C SER A 373 -10.66 19.04 -7.98
N VAL A 374 -11.50 19.84 -7.34
CA VAL A 374 -11.14 20.60 -6.14
C VAL A 374 -11.59 19.89 -4.86
N TYR A 375 -10.78 19.97 -3.81
CA TYR A 375 -11.13 19.51 -2.47
C TYR A 375 -11.76 20.64 -1.62
N LYS A 376 -12.15 20.34 -0.37
CA LYS A 376 -13.03 21.21 0.44
C LYS A 376 -12.40 22.55 0.80
N ASP A 377 -11.08 22.61 0.75
CA ASP A 377 -10.24 23.73 1.13
C ASP A 377 -9.72 24.52 -0.08
N GLY A 378 -10.09 24.14 -1.31
CA GLY A 378 -9.66 24.77 -2.55
C GLY A 378 -8.44 24.11 -3.24
N THR A 379 -7.79 23.15 -2.56
CA THR A 379 -6.58 22.46 -3.08
C THR A 379 -6.93 21.29 -3.99
N ILE A 380 -5.96 20.87 -4.81
CA ILE A 380 -6.03 19.71 -5.69
C ILE A 380 -5.06 18.65 -5.18
N ARG A 381 -5.54 17.43 -4.92
CA ARG A 381 -4.73 16.40 -4.25
C ARG A 381 -4.67 15.08 -5.00
N PHE A 382 -3.57 14.37 -4.78
CA PHE A 382 -3.37 13.01 -5.25
C PHE A 382 -3.08 12.09 -4.06
N ASP A 383 -3.88 11.04 -3.89
CA ASP A 383 -3.69 10.04 -2.84
C ASP A 383 -2.73 8.94 -3.33
N ALA A 384 -1.68 8.66 -2.58
CA ALA A 384 -0.75 7.56 -2.82
C ALA A 384 -0.50 6.74 -1.53
N THR A 385 -0.33 5.42 -1.66
CA THR A 385 0.10 4.55 -0.54
C THR A 385 1.57 4.81 -0.21
N ASN A 386 1.90 4.93 1.07
CA ASN A 386 3.27 5.21 1.50
C ASN A 386 4.13 3.93 1.47
N ALA A 387 5.38 4.08 1.02
CA ALA A 387 6.41 3.07 1.17
C ALA A 387 7.74 3.75 1.58
N PRO A 388 8.47 3.22 2.57
CA PRO A 388 9.77 3.76 2.95
C PRO A 388 10.83 3.39 1.91
N LEU A 389 11.72 4.33 1.62
CA LEU A 389 12.89 4.12 0.78
C LEU A 389 14.05 4.95 1.35
N THR A 390 15.22 4.33 1.51
CA THR A 390 16.44 5.03 1.96
C THR A 390 17.47 5.12 0.86
N HIS A 391 17.45 4.21 -0.12
CA HIS A 391 18.41 4.15 -1.21
C HIS A 391 17.72 3.87 -2.53
N PHE A 392 18.28 4.37 -3.64
CA PHE A 392 17.73 4.15 -4.98
C PHE A 392 18.85 4.13 -6.02
N LYS A 393 18.58 3.52 -7.18
CA LYS A 393 19.41 3.68 -8.38
C LYS A 393 18.78 4.70 -9.32
N PRO A 394 19.54 5.60 -9.95
CA PRO A 394 19.02 6.53 -10.96
C PRO A 394 18.15 5.86 -12.03
N ALA A 395 18.54 4.66 -12.49
CA ALA A 395 17.80 3.85 -13.45
C ALA A 395 16.39 3.44 -12.95
N GLU A 396 16.23 3.21 -11.65
CA GLU A 396 14.95 2.78 -11.07
C GLU A 396 13.94 3.92 -11.03
N ILE A 397 14.40 5.16 -10.79
CA ILE A 397 13.53 6.32 -10.69
C ILE A 397 13.32 7.04 -12.03
N GLY A 398 13.96 6.55 -13.09
CA GLY A 398 13.84 7.07 -14.46
C GLY A 398 14.45 8.46 -14.66
N VAL A 399 15.53 8.79 -13.95
CA VAL A 399 16.16 10.13 -14.01
C VAL A 399 17.63 10.04 -14.41
N ALA A 400 18.06 10.94 -15.30
CA ALA A 400 19.43 11.03 -15.75
C ALA A 400 20.37 11.44 -14.61
N VAL A 401 21.56 10.83 -14.57
CA VAL A 401 22.59 11.10 -13.56
C VAL A 401 22.96 12.59 -13.48
N GLU A 402 23.05 13.26 -14.62
CA GLU A 402 23.34 14.70 -14.69
C GLU A 402 22.31 15.54 -13.93
N LYS A 403 21.03 15.19 -14.03
CA LYS A 403 19.93 15.89 -13.35
C LYS A 403 20.00 15.65 -11.84
N LEU A 404 20.35 14.45 -11.40
CA LEU A 404 20.58 14.15 -9.98
C LEU A 404 21.78 14.92 -9.42
N ARG A 405 22.85 15.08 -10.19
CA ARG A 405 24.00 15.92 -9.81
C ARG A 405 23.59 17.38 -9.60
N GLN A 406 22.73 17.93 -10.47
CA GLN A 406 22.18 19.28 -10.30
C GLN A 406 21.32 19.41 -9.02
N LEU A 407 20.66 18.32 -8.59
CA LEU A 407 19.87 18.29 -7.35
C LEU A 407 20.71 18.12 -6.08
N GLY A 408 22.03 17.92 -6.22
CA GLY A 408 22.99 17.79 -5.13
C GLY A 408 23.37 16.36 -4.77
N TYR A 409 23.19 15.40 -5.69
CA TYR A 409 23.69 14.02 -5.56
C TYR A 409 25.03 13.88 -6.30
N SER A 410 26.14 14.03 -5.59
CA SER A 410 27.49 13.94 -6.18
C SER A 410 28.16 12.58 -6.01
N HIS A 411 27.83 11.85 -4.95
CA HIS A 411 28.44 10.57 -4.61
C HIS A 411 27.38 9.48 -4.45
N ASP A 412 27.81 8.23 -4.64
CA ASP A 412 27.05 7.04 -4.27
C ASP A 412 27.19 6.72 -2.77
N MET A 413 26.50 5.68 -2.31
CA MET A 413 26.52 5.21 -0.91
C MET A 413 27.92 4.83 -0.40
N HIS A 414 28.86 4.50 -1.30
CA HIS A 414 30.23 4.14 -0.95
C HIS A 414 31.20 5.33 -1.03
N GLY A 415 30.71 6.52 -1.39
CA GLY A 415 31.50 7.73 -1.54
C GLY A 415 32.14 7.90 -2.92
N ALA A 416 31.94 6.95 -3.86
CA ALA A 416 32.44 7.08 -5.21
C ALA A 416 31.59 8.11 -5.99
N SER A 417 32.18 8.79 -6.97
CA SER A 417 31.46 9.78 -7.77
C SER A 417 30.32 9.13 -8.56
N LEU A 418 29.18 9.84 -8.64
CA LEU A 418 28.01 9.37 -9.38
C LEU A 418 28.19 9.58 -10.88
N VAL A 419 28.44 8.50 -11.61
CA VAL A 419 28.68 8.47 -13.06
C VAL A 419 27.73 7.51 -13.78
N GLU A 420 27.40 6.38 -13.15
CA GLU A 420 26.59 5.33 -13.74
C GLU A 420 25.15 5.30 -13.20
N PRO A 421 24.16 4.92 -14.02
CA PRO A 421 22.76 4.90 -13.61
C PRO A 421 22.40 3.76 -12.65
N ASN A 422 23.29 2.78 -12.48
CA ASN A 422 23.09 1.61 -11.60
C ASN A 422 23.78 1.77 -10.23
N GLN A 423 24.51 2.87 -10.01
CA GLN A 423 25.06 3.18 -8.68
C GLN A 423 23.93 3.46 -7.69
N ILE A 424 24.13 3.00 -6.45
CA ILE A 424 23.15 3.15 -5.38
C ILE A 424 23.41 4.47 -4.66
N CYS A 425 22.43 5.36 -4.67
CA CYS A 425 22.47 6.65 -4.01
C CYS A 425 21.65 6.62 -2.72
N GLU A 426 22.13 7.26 -1.66
CA GLU A 426 21.36 7.49 -0.44
C GLU A 426 20.33 8.61 -0.67
N LEU A 427 19.06 8.36 -0.36
CA LEU A 427 17.95 9.29 -0.51
C LEU A 427 17.98 10.35 0.59
N LYS A 428 18.12 11.62 0.21
CA LYS A 428 17.98 12.75 1.15
C LYS A 428 16.58 12.78 1.77
N ILE A 429 16.48 13.20 3.02
CA ILE A 429 15.26 13.05 3.83
C ILE A 429 13.99 13.60 3.18
N GLN A 430 14.03 14.79 2.59
CA GLN A 430 12.84 15.44 2.00
C GLN A 430 12.67 15.18 0.50
N ASP A 431 13.51 14.33 -0.09
CA ASP A 431 13.39 13.92 -1.47
C ASP A 431 12.42 12.74 -1.61
N VAL A 432 11.56 12.81 -2.64
CA VAL A 432 10.42 11.91 -2.82
C VAL A 432 10.36 11.39 -4.25
N VAL A 433 10.07 10.10 -4.39
CA VAL A 433 9.81 9.42 -5.66
C VAL A 433 8.31 9.11 -5.73
N ILE A 434 7.62 9.73 -6.68
CA ILE A 434 6.16 9.66 -6.80
C ILE A 434 5.72 8.68 -7.91
N PRO A 435 4.50 8.13 -7.87
CA PRO A 435 3.98 7.33 -8.99
C PRO A 435 3.96 8.12 -10.30
N ARG A 436 4.25 7.47 -11.44
CA ARG A 436 4.12 8.10 -12.76
C ARG A 436 2.72 8.68 -13.01
N ASN A 437 1.68 7.99 -12.54
CA ASN A 437 0.28 8.47 -12.56
C ASN A 437 0.09 9.80 -11.79
N ALA A 438 0.86 10.03 -10.73
CA ALA A 438 0.85 11.29 -10.00
C ALA A 438 1.54 12.39 -10.82
N GLY A 439 2.68 12.06 -11.44
CA GLY A 439 3.39 12.95 -12.36
C GLY A 439 2.51 13.46 -13.49
N GLU A 440 1.82 12.57 -14.21
CA GLU A 440 0.87 12.94 -15.28
C GLU A 440 -0.23 13.90 -14.79
N TYR A 441 -0.76 13.65 -13.59
CA TYR A 441 -1.76 14.53 -12.99
C TYR A 441 -1.16 15.88 -12.56
N PHE A 442 0.07 15.89 -12.05
CA PHE A 442 0.77 17.12 -11.67
C PHE A 442 1.13 18.00 -12.86
N VAL A 443 1.39 17.42 -14.04
CA VAL A 443 1.51 18.19 -15.29
C VAL A 443 0.20 18.96 -15.57
N GLN A 444 -0.96 18.33 -15.37
CA GLN A 444 -2.26 19.00 -15.55
C GLN A 444 -2.47 20.12 -14.51
N ILE A 445 -2.07 19.89 -13.25
CA ILE A 445 -2.16 20.90 -12.19
C ILE A 445 -1.20 22.06 -12.44
N ALA A 446 0.03 21.79 -12.87
CA ALA A 446 1.02 22.81 -13.20
C ALA A 446 0.52 23.72 -14.33
N ASN A 447 -0.02 23.14 -15.40
CA ASN A 447 -0.65 23.89 -16.50
C ASN A 447 -1.86 24.72 -16.04
N PHE A 448 -2.65 24.20 -15.10
CA PHE A 448 -3.72 24.96 -14.48
C PHE A 448 -3.20 26.15 -13.66
N ILE A 449 -2.12 25.97 -12.89
CA ILE A 449 -1.52 27.04 -12.09
C ILE A 449 -0.94 28.12 -13.01
N ASP A 450 -0.27 27.75 -14.10
CA ASP A 450 0.28 28.70 -15.06
C ASP A 450 -0.83 29.49 -15.78
N ASP A 451 -1.89 28.81 -16.23
CA ASP A 451 -3.08 29.48 -16.77
C ASP A 451 -3.74 30.40 -15.72
N LEU A 452 -3.76 30.01 -14.45
CA LEU A 452 -4.31 30.80 -13.36
C LEU A 452 -3.47 32.05 -13.09
N LEU A 453 -2.15 31.92 -13.04
CA LEU A 453 -1.21 33.03 -12.88
C LEU A 453 -1.33 34.03 -14.03
N ASN A 454 -1.28 33.53 -15.27
CA ASN A 454 -1.30 34.39 -16.45
C ASN A 454 -2.69 35.01 -16.69
N ARG A 455 -3.76 34.20 -16.75
CA ARG A 455 -5.08 34.69 -17.18
C ARG A 455 -5.82 35.45 -16.08
N VAL A 456 -5.75 34.98 -14.84
CA VAL A 456 -6.49 35.58 -13.70
C VAL A 456 -5.64 36.60 -12.95
N TYR A 457 -4.43 36.23 -12.57
CA TYR A 457 -3.57 37.08 -11.73
C TYR A 457 -2.66 38.03 -12.53
N LYS A 458 -2.58 37.87 -13.85
CA LYS A 458 -1.71 38.68 -14.75
C LYS A 458 -0.23 38.63 -14.34
N LEU A 459 0.22 37.46 -13.90
CA LEU A 459 1.58 37.14 -13.50
C LEU A 459 2.23 36.18 -14.50
N PRO A 460 3.57 36.15 -14.61
CA PRO A 460 4.27 35.18 -15.46
C PRO A 460 3.99 33.75 -15.01
N CYS A 461 4.03 32.81 -15.95
CA CYS A 461 3.95 31.38 -15.67
C CYS A 461 5.14 30.95 -14.81
N TYR A 462 4.92 29.99 -13.91
CA TYR A 462 5.93 29.51 -12.95
C TYR A 462 6.51 28.16 -13.35
N TYR A 463 5.65 27.19 -13.70
CA TYR A 463 6.10 25.82 -13.95
C TYR A 463 6.59 25.61 -15.39
N ASN A 464 5.81 26.02 -16.40
CA ASN A 464 6.09 25.81 -17.82
C ASN A 464 6.42 24.34 -18.17
N ILE A 465 5.73 23.40 -17.52
CA ILE A 465 6.00 21.96 -17.60
C ILE A 465 5.21 21.33 -18.75
N LYS A 466 5.89 20.49 -19.55
CA LYS A 466 5.24 19.73 -20.65
C LYS A 466 5.21 18.23 -20.38
N SER A 467 6.23 17.72 -19.72
CA SER A 467 6.39 16.29 -19.42
C SER A 467 6.52 16.04 -17.92
N PRO A 468 6.22 14.83 -17.43
CA PRO A 468 6.47 14.48 -16.03
C PRO A 468 7.94 14.70 -15.64
N ASP A 469 8.89 14.46 -16.54
CA ASP A 469 10.32 14.57 -16.24
C ASP A 469 10.74 16.00 -15.87
N ASP A 470 10.02 17.01 -16.36
CA ASP A 470 10.24 18.41 -16.00
C ASP A 470 9.85 18.70 -14.54
N LEU A 471 9.00 17.88 -13.90
CA LEU A 471 8.63 18.04 -12.48
C LEU A 471 9.79 17.73 -11.53
N VAL A 472 10.83 17.03 -11.99
CA VAL A 472 11.99 16.67 -11.16
C VAL A 472 12.71 17.96 -10.71
N GLY A 473 12.80 18.15 -9.39
CA GLY A 473 13.31 19.35 -8.73
C GLY A 473 12.22 20.26 -8.18
N HIS A 474 10.97 20.12 -8.61
CA HIS A 474 9.86 20.92 -8.09
C HIS A 474 9.40 20.45 -6.71
N LEU A 475 8.89 21.42 -5.95
CA LEU A 475 8.44 21.23 -4.58
C LEU A 475 6.99 20.76 -4.51
N ILE A 476 6.78 19.76 -3.67
CA ILE A 476 5.50 19.18 -3.32
C ILE A 476 5.26 19.30 -1.82
N MET A 477 4.01 19.16 -1.41
CA MET A 477 3.60 19.10 -0.02
C MET A 477 2.90 17.77 0.22
N GLY A 478 3.40 17.01 1.17
CA GLY A 478 2.75 15.80 1.67
C GLY A 478 1.86 16.14 2.87
N LEU A 479 0.62 15.68 2.84
CA LEU A 479 -0.35 15.85 3.91
C LEU A 479 -1.00 14.51 4.24
N ALA A 480 -0.90 14.13 5.51
CA ALA A 480 -1.56 12.93 6.00
C ALA A 480 -3.04 13.16 6.30
N PRO A 481 -3.91 12.16 6.08
CA PRO A 481 -5.28 12.20 6.56
C PRO A 481 -5.31 12.45 8.07
N HIS A 482 -6.36 13.12 8.57
CA HIS A 482 -6.51 13.43 10.00
C HIS A 482 -5.38 14.29 10.59
N THR A 483 -4.57 14.96 9.77
CA THR A 483 -3.59 15.96 10.23
C THR A 483 -3.90 17.32 9.62
N CYS A 484 -3.24 18.36 10.14
CA CYS A 484 -3.38 19.74 9.63
C CYS A 484 -2.04 20.36 9.21
N VAL A 485 -0.99 19.53 9.14
CA VAL A 485 0.39 19.96 8.90
C VAL A 485 0.87 19.31 7.63
N SER A 486 1.32 20.12 6.67
CA SER A 486 1.92 19.64 5.43
C SER A 486 3.43 19.73 5.52
N ILE A 487 4.10 18.70 5.01
CA ILE A 487 5.56 18.61 5.00
C ILE A 487 6.05 18.87 3.58
N LEU A 488 7.01 19.77 3.45
CA LEU A 488 7.68 20.04 2.18
C LEU A 488 8.46 18.82 1.73
N GLY A 489 8.34 18.47 0.45
CA GLY A 489 9.19 17.49 -0.21
C GLY A 489 9.58 17.98 -1.60
N ARG A 490 10.58 17.34 -2.19
CA ARG A 490 11.06 17.63 -3.55
C ARG A 490 10.98 16.37 -4.39
N VAL A 491 10.42 16.49 -5.59
CA VAL A 491 10.31 15.35 -6.51
C VAL A 491 11.67 15.09 -7.13
N ILE A 492 12.20 13.87 -6.97
CA ILE A 492 13.49 13.49 -7.57
C ILE A 492 13.36 12.46 -8.69
N GLY A 493 12.20 11.83 -8.84
CA GLY A 493 11.94 10.84 -9.90
C GLY A 493 10.60 10.15 -9.75
N PHE A 494 10.40 9.08 -10.53
CA PHE A 494 9.12 8.39 -10.66
C PHE A 494 9.23 6.88 -10.49
N THR A 495 8.16 6.27 -9.99
CA THR A 495 7.99 4.81 -9.96
C THR A 495 6.78 4.39 -10.80
N ASP A 496 6.88 3.21 -11.42
CA ASP A 496 5.75 2.59 -12.12
C ASP A 496 4.78 1.87 -11.14
N LEU A 497 5.16 1.76 -9.87
CA LEU A 497 4.33 1.23 -8.80
C LEU A 497 3.35 2.29 -8.28
N LYS A 498 2.29 1.85 -7.61
CA LYS A 498 1.23 2.72 -7.08
C LYS A 498 1.49 3.16 -5.64
N ILE A 499 2.72 3.59 -5.38
CA ILE A 499 3.25 3.94 -4.06
C ILE A 499 4.09 5.21 -4.12
N CYS A 500 4.10 5.95 -3.03
CA CYS A 500 4.95 7.11 -2.82
C CYS A 500 6.15 6.67 -1.98
N TYR A 501 7.30 6.57 -2.63
CA TYR A 501 8.57 6.27 -1.99
C TYR A 501 9.17 7.53 -1.41
N ALA A 502 9.51 7.49 -0.13
CA ALA A 502 10.20 8.58 0.55
C ALA A 502 10.97 8.06 1.75
N HIS A 503 11.85 8.90 2.29
CA HIS A 503 12.58 8.59 3.50
C HIS A 503 11.61 8.27 4.67
N PRO A 504 11.87 7.25 5.52
CA PRO A 504 11.03 6.93 6.68
C PRO A 504 10.74 8.15 7.58
N ILE A 505 11.75 9.01 7.76
CA ILE A 505 11.63 10.26 8.52
C ILE A 505 10.59 11.22 7.89
N TRP A 506 10.53 11.33 6.56
CA TRP A 506 9.55 12.19 5.88
C TRP A 506 8.13 11.63 5.97
N HIS A 507 7.97 10.30 5.92
CA HIS A 507 6.70 9.62 6.23
C HIS A 507 6.26 9.89 7.67
N SER A 508 7.15 9.69 8.63
CA SER A 508 6.85 9.93 10.04
C SER A 508 6.62 11.40 10.40
N ALA A 509 7.28 12.34 9.73
CA ALA A 509 7.06 13.78 9.93
C ALA A 509 5.62 14.21 9.64
N LYS A 510 4.92 13.48 8.75
CA LYS A 510 3.49 13.67 8.48
C LYS A 510 2.58 13.04 9.55
N ARG A 511 3.16 12.49 10.62
CA ARG A 511 2.47 11.75 11.70
C ARG A 511 1.74 10.50 11.19
N ARG A 512 2.40 9.77 10.29
CA ARG A 512 1.91 8.53 9.69
C ARG A 512 2.95 7.44 9.73
N ASP A 513 2.45 6.24 9.93
CA ASP A 513 3.24 5.02 9.93
C ASP A 513 3.24 4.45 8.50
N CYS A 514 4.25 3.64 8.17
CA CYS A 514 4.34 2.98 6.85
C CYS A 514 3.66 1.60 6.85
N ASP A 515 2.46 1.48 7.43
CA ASP A 515 1.72 0.23 7.63
C ASP A 515 0.57 0.01 6.61
N GLY A 516 0.66 0.67 5.45
CA GLY A 516 -0.38 0.68 4.41
C GLY A 516 -1.27 1.93 4.44
N ASP A 517 -0.87 2.94 5.21
CA ASP A 517 -1.45 4.27 5.17
C ASP A 517 -1.24 4.98 3.82
N GLU A 518 -2.09 5.98 3.59
CA GLU A 518 -2.14 6.72 2.33
C GLU A 518 -2.05 8.21 2.63
N ASP A 519 -1.19 8.91 1.91
CA ASP A 519 -1.03 10.35 2.02
C ASP A 519 -1.48 11.07 0.76
N ALA A 520 -1.88 12.33 0.97
CA ALA A 520 -2.17 13.26 -0.09
C ALA A 520 -0.90 14.02 -0.46
N VAL A 521 -0.54 14.03 -1.74
CA VAL A 521 0.52 14.85 -2.30
C VAL A 521 -0.10 15.96 -3.14
N MET A 522 0.44 17.17 -3.00
CA MET A 522 -0.01 18.39 -3.67
C MET A 522 1.18 19.18 -4.19
N LEU A 523 1.02 19.96 -5.26
CA LEU A 523 2.04 20.93 -5.66
C LEU A 523 2.10 22.07 -4.64
N ALA A 524 3.30 22.50 -4.25
CA ALA A 524 3.46 23.52 -3.20
C ALA A 524 2.74 24.84 -3.55
N LEU A 525 2.84 25.30 -4.80
CA LEU A 525 2.23 26.55 -5.24
C LEU A 525 0.69 26.47 -5.32
N ASP A 526 0.13 25.27 -5.55
CA ASP A 526 -1.34 25.07 -5.51
C ASP A 526 -1.91 25.43 -4.14
N ILE A 527 -1.25 24.97 -3.08
CA ILE A 527 -1.66 25.27 -1.71
C ILE A 527 -1.59 26.78 -1.47
N LEU A 528 -0.48 27.43 -1.83
CA LEU A 528 -0.32 28.88 -1.58
C LEU A 528 -1.37 29.73 -2.31
N LEU A 529 -1.77 29.37 -3.53
CA LEU A 529 -2.70 30.15 -4.34
C LEU A 529 -4.18 29.81 -4.09
N ASN A 530 -4.48 28.55 -3.81
CA ASN A 530 -5.85 28.03 -3.83
C ASN A 530 -6.41 27.67 -2.46
N PHE A 531 -5.56 27.46 -1.45
CA PHE A 531 -6.02 27.22 -0.10
C PHE A 531 -6.61 28.47 0.54
N SER A 532 -7.70 28.30 1.29
CA SER A 532 -8.16 29.31 2.24
C SER A 532 -8.89 28.68 3.41
N ARG A 533 -8.55 29.10 4.64
CA ARG A 533 -9.28 28.72 5.86
C ARG A 533 -10.77 29.06 5.75
N LYS A 534 -11.12 30.09 4.99
CA LYS A 534 -12.53 30.52 4.78
C LYS A 534 -13.34 29.52 3.96
N TYR A 535 -12.73 28.57 3.27
CA TYR A 535 -13.44 27.50 2.54
C TYR A 535 -13.76 26.29 3.40
N LEU A 536 -13.07 26.15 4.54
CA LEU A 536 -13.24 24.99 5.41
C LEU A 536 -14.67 24.89 5.95
N PRO A 537 -15.23 23.66 6.06
CA PRO A 537 -16.53 23.46 6.67
C PRO A 537 -16.57 23.94 8.12
N ALA A 538 -17.65 24.61 8.54
CA ALA A 538 -17.84 25.07 9.92
C ALA A 538 -18.16 23.93 10.92
N GLN A 539 -18.37 22.70 10.43
CA GLN A 539 -18.68 21.54 11.27
C GLN A 539 -17.43 20.99 11.96
N ILE A 540 -17.63 20.36 13.12
CA ILE A 540 -16.57 19.68 13.88
C ILE A 540 -15.85 18.66 12.97
N GLY A 541 -14.53 18.75 12.91
CA GLY A 541 -13.69 17.93 12.04
C GLY A 541 -13.50 18.47 10.61
N GLY A 542 -14.12 19.60 10.25
CA GLY A 542 -13.93 20.25 8.94
C GLY A 542 -12.52 20.83 8.72
N ILE A 543 -11.79 21.04 9.82
CA ILE A 543 -10.42 21.58 9.83
C ILE A 543 -9.37 20.48 9.57
N MET A 544 -9.70 19.24 9.96
CA MET A 544 -8.82 18.09 9.78
C MET A 544 -8.64 17.82 8.29
N ASP A 545 -7.47 17.27 7.91
CA ASP A 545 -7.13 16.97 6.52
C ASP A 545 -7.05 18.26 5.66
N ALA A 546 -6.58 19.38 6.22
CA ALA A 546 -6.33 20.64 5.52
C ALA A 546 -4.93 21.21 5.86
N PRO A 547 -4.20 21.79 4.89
CA PRO A 547 -2.83 22.26 5.09
C PRO A 547 -2.80 23.61 5.84
N LEU A 548 -3.15 23.61 7.12
CA LEU A 548 -3.14 24.84 7.95
C LEU A 548 -1.73 25.32 8.28
N LEU A 549 -0.82 24.37 8.52
CA LEU A 549 0.58 24.64 8.83
C LEU A 549 1.44 23.94 7.78
N VAL A 550 2.58 24.57 7.47
CA VAL A 550 3.56 24.05 6.52
C VAL A 550 4.90 23.96 7.24
N ILE A 551 5.52 22.78 7.21
CA ILE A 551 6.86 22.56 7.74
C ILE A 551 7.83 22.50 6.55
N PRO A 552 8.72 23.50 6.40
CA PRO A 552 9.69 23.52 5.31
C PRO A 552 10.87 22.57 5.56
N PHE A 553 11.27 22.38 6.82
CA PHE A 553 12.42 21.56 7.21
C PHE A 553 12.01 20.50 8.22
N VAL A 554 12.36 19.25 7.95
CA VAL A 554 12.01 18.14 8.84
C VAL A 554 13.05 18.02 9.95
N ASN A 555 12.61 18.16 11.21
CA ASN A 555 13.43 17.88 12.38
C ASN A 555 13.31 16.41 12.78
N THR A 556 14.40 15.66 12.67
CA THR A 556 14.47 14.23 13.01
C THR A 556 14.14 13.93 14.48
N LYS A 557 14.31 14.90 15.39
CA LYS A 557 13.95 14.74 16.81
C LYS A 557 12.45 14.76 17.07
N GLU A 558 11.68 15.41 16.19
CA GLU A 558 10.24 15.64 16.39
C GLU A 558 9.36 14.59 15.70
N VAL A 559 9.94 13.67 14.93
CA VAL A 559 9.20 12.59 14.28
C VAL A 559 8.77 11.50 15.28
N GLN A 560 7.89 10.60 14.85
CA GLN A 560 7.37 9.55 15.71
C GLN A 560 8.44 8.49 16.00
N ARG A 561 8.24 7.79 17.11
CA ARG A 561 9.11 6.72 17.59
C ARG A 561 9.39 5.62 16.54
N GLN A 562 8.42 5.28 15.68
CA GLN A 562 8.64 4.25 14.67
C GLN A 562 9.82 4.57 13.74
N ALA A 563 10.01 5.84 13.38
CA ALA A 563 11.18 6.24 12.60
C ALA A 563 12.47 6.25 13.43
N HIS A 564 12.39 6.47 14.75
CA HIS A 564 13.55 6.40 15.64
C HIS A 564 14.04 4.97 15.87
N ASP A 565 13.13 4.01 15.88
CA ASP A 565 13.41 2.59 16.06
C ASP A 565 13.87 1.91 14.75
N PHE A 566 13.91 2.62 13.61
CA PHE A 566 14.33 2.10 12.31
C PHE A 566 15.84 1.77 12.30
N ASP A 567 16.19 0.56 11.87
CA ASP A 567 17.58 0.09 11.74
C ASP A 567 18.23 0.59 10.45
N VAL A 568 19.48 1.04 10.57
CA VAL A 568 20.26 1.65 9.48
C VAL A 568 21.63 1.01 9.35
N ASP A 569 21.80 -0.17 9.92
CA ASP A 569 23.03 -0.94 9.90
C ASP A 569 23.28 -1.59 8.52
N ASN A 570 24.55 -1.82 8.18
CA ASN A 570 24.94 -2.49 6.94
C ASN A 570 24.83 -4.01 7.06
N VAL A 571 25.21 -4.56 8.21
CA VAL A 571 25.29 -6.02 8.40
C VAL A 571 25.15 -6.33 9.89
N TYR A 572 24.22 -7.21 10.23
CA TYR A 572 24.09 -7.67 11.61
C TYR A 572 25.33 -8.43 12.11
N SER A 573 25.61 -8.30 13.41
CA SER A 573 26.72 -8.98 14.07
C SER A 573 26.44 -10.47 14.30
N LEU A 574 27.47 -11.27 14.57
CA LEU A 574 27.28 -12.68 14.96
C LEU A 574 26.48 -12.78 16.27
N GLU A 575 26.80 -11.91 17.22
CA GLU A 575 26.10 -11.80 18.52
C GLU A 575 24.60 -11.57 18.34
N PHE A 576 24.18 -10.75 17.37
CA PHE A 576 22.77 -10.58 17.05
C PHE A 576 22.08 -11.91 16.74
N TYR A 577 22.66 -12.71 15.83
CA TYR A 577 22.08 -14.00 15.45
C TYR A 577 22.02 -14.98 16.62
N GLU A 578 23.06 -15.03 17.47
CA GLU A 578 23.07 -15.84 18.69
C GLU A 578 21.96 -15.41 19.67
N LYS A 579 21.77 -14.10 19.87
CA LYS A 579 20.69 -13.54 20.70
C LYS A 579 19.29 -13.87 20.15
N THR A 580 19.13 -14.05 18.84
CA THR A 580 17.85 -14.51 18.26
C THR A 580 17.51 -15.94 18.69
N LEU A 581 18.51 -16.82 18.80
CA LEU A 581 18.31 -18.21 19.27
C LEU A 581 17.90 -18.25 20.74
N GLU A 582 18.44 -17.34 21.56
CA GLU A 582 18.07 -17.15 22.97
C GLU A 582 16.68 -16.51 23.15
N LYS A 583 16.05 -16.04 22.07
CA LYS A 583 14.78 -15.27 22.09
C LYS A 583 14.86 -14.03 22.97
N ALA A 584 15.99 -13.34 22.92
CA ALA A 584 16.23 -12.13 23.70
C ALA A 584 15.20 -11.02 23.41
N ASP A 585 14.99 -10.12 24.38
CA ASP A 585 14.19 -8.91 24.20
C ASP A 585 14.92 -7.94 23.24
N ALA A 586 14.19 -7.43 22.24
CA ALA A 586 14.72 -6.49 21.25
C ALA A 586 15.35 -5.25 21.89
N LYS A 587 14.88 -4.80 23.06
CA LYS A 587 15.47 -3.65 23.78
C LYS A 587 16.88 -3.91 24.30
N VAL A 588 17.22 -5.14 24.65
CA VAL A 588 18.58 -5.47 25.11
C VAL A 588 19.52 -5.45 23.91
N VAL A 589 19.03 -5.99 22.79
CA VAL A 589 19.76 -6.09 21.52
C VAL A 589 19.85 -4.76 20.78
N SER A 590 19.01 -3.77 21.09
CA SER A 590 19.10 -2.46 20.42
C SER A 590 20.44 -1.78 20.65
N SER A 591 21.13 -2.07 21.75
CA SER A 591 22.46 -1.52 22.06
C SER A 591 23.56 -1.92 21.05
N ILE A 592 23.42 -3.06 20.37
CA ILE A 592 24.40 -3.57 19.40
C ILE A 592 24.04 -3.24 17.95
N ILE A 593 22.85 -2.67 17.70
CA ILE A 593 22.36 -2.32 16.36
C ILE A 593 22.34 -0.80 16.20
N ASP A 594 22.79 -0.33 15.05
CA ASP A 594 22.69 1.08 14.70
C ASP A 594 21.26 1.44 14.28
N ILE A 595 20.61 2.28 15.09
CA ILE A 595 19.24 2.76 14.90
C ILE A 595 19.23 4.29 14.83
N ILE A 596 18.22 4.86 14.14
CA ILE A 596 18.13 6.31 13.96
C ILE A 596 18.14 7.07 15.29
N SER A 597 17.55 6.51 16.36
CA SER A 597 17.55 7.12 17.69
C SER A 597 18.96 7.39 18.25
N HIS A 598 19.95 6.54 17.95
CA HIS A 598 21.33 6.69 18.42
C HIS A 598 22.07 7.83 17.71
N ARG A 599 21.60 8.21 16.52
CA ARG A 599 22.21 9.25 15.68
C ARG A 599 21.64 10.65 15.93
N LEU A 600 20.52 10.75 16.66
CA LEU A 600 19.84 12.02 16.90
C LEU A 600 20.74 13.06 17.56
N GLY A 601 20.77 14.27 16.99
CA GLY A 601 21.61 15.37 17.48
C GLY A 601 23.03 15.39 16.93
N THR A 602 23.41 14.42 16.11
CA THR A 602 24.66 14.42 15.32
C THR A 602 24.34 14.65 13.84
N GLU A 603 25.37 14.93 13.02
CA GLU A 603 25.20 15.07 11.56
C GLU A 603 24.73 13.77 10.89
N ALA A 604 25.06 12.61 11.47
CA ALA A 604 24.67 11.28 11.00
C ALA A 604 23.15 11.00 11.07
N GLN A 605 22.35 11.92 11.63
CA GLN A 605 20.90 11.82 11.59
C GLN A 605 20.31 12.12 10.20
N PHE A 606 21.09 12.74 9.30
CA PHE A 606 20.62 13.15 7.98
C PHE A 606 21.11 12.25 6.84
N GLU A 607 22.29 11.67 7.00
CA GLU A 607 22.99 10.89 5.96
C GLU A 607 23.84 9.77 6.60
N GLY A 608 24.33 8.82 5.79
CA GLY A 608 25.11 7.66 6.20
C GLY A 608 24.27 6.45 6.60
N PHE A 609 23.02 6.37 6.15
CA PHE A 609 22.19 5.18 6.33
C PHE A 609 22.66 4.04 5.44
N LYS A 610 22.37 2.81 5.85
CA LYS A 610 22.70 1.58 5.11
C LYS A 610 21.52 0.62 5.15
N PHE A 611 21.68 -0.52 4.50
CA PHE A 611 20.71 -1.60 4.46
C PHE A 611 21.44 -2.94 4.41
N THR A 612 20.78 -3.99 4.86
CA THR A 612 21.36 -5.35 4.96
C THR A 612 21.27 -6.14 3.67
N THR A 613 20.10 -6.16 3.04
CA THR A 613 19.83 -7.01 1.87
C THR A 613 19.67 -6.14 0.61
N PRO A 614 20.53 -6.31 -0.41
CA PRO A 614 20.43 -5.57 -1.65
C PRO A 614 19.26 -6.06 -2.52
N VAL A 615 18.66 -5.14 -3.26
CA VAL A 615 17.63 -5.45 -4.27
C VAL A 615 18.14 -5.14 -5.67
N SER A 616 17.69 -5.96 -6.63
CA SER A 616 18.04 -5.75 -8.04
C SER A 616 17.37 -4.50 -8.61
N ASN A 617 16.05 -4.35 -8.41
CA ASN A 617 15.31 -3.15 -8.77
C ASN A 617 14.03 -3.00 -7.93
N ILE A 618 13.83 -1.82 -7.34
CA ILE A 618 12.68 -1.50 -6.45
C ILE A 618 11.31 -1.59 -7.14
N ASN A 619 11.26 -1.46 -8.47
CA ASN A 619 10.03 -1.54 -9.27
C ASN A 619 9.72 -2.95 -9.78
N LEU A 620 10.58 -3.95 -9.50
CA LEU A 620 10.33 -5.31 -9.93
C LEU A 620 9.16 -5.93 -9.18
N GLY A 621 8.25 -6.56 -9.92
CA GLY A 621 7.08 -7.24 -9.38
C GLY A 621 5.78 -6.78 -10.03
N ASN A 622 4.66 -7.11 -9.38
CA ASN A 622 3.34 -6.77 -9.89
C ASN A 622 2.98 -5.32 -9.54
N SER A 623 2.89 -4.45 -10.55
CA SER A 623 2.52 -3.03 -10.36
C SER A 623 1.10 -2.80 -9.87
N THR A 624 0.21 -3.77 -10.07
CA THR A 624 -1.19 -3.70 -9.65
C THR A 624 -1.64 -5.02 -9.05
N SER A 625 -2.30 -4.97 -7.89
CA SER A 625 -2.89 -6.16 -7.29
C SER A 625 -4.04 -6.72 -8.12
N ALA A 626 -4.11 -8.05 -8.24
CA ALA A 626 -5.22 -8.76 -8.89
C ALA A 626 -6.57 -8.39 -8.26
N TYR A 627 -6.60 -8.07 -6.96
CA TYR A 627 -7.79 -7.61 -6.23
C TYR A 627 -8.50 -6.44 -6.91
N LYS A 628 -7.76 -5.53 -7.57
CA LYS A 628 -8.34 -4.39 -8.29
C LYS A 628 -8.83 -4.72 -9.69
N GLN A 629 -8.34 -5.80 -10.29
CA GLN A 629 -8.75 -6.25 -11.62
C GLN A 629 -10.13 -6.90 -11.57
N PHE A 630 -10.43 -7.63 -10.49
CA PHE A 630 -11.75 -8.22 -10.25
C PHE A 630 -12.79 -7.16 -9.89
N LYS A 631 -13.94 -7.21 -10.58
CA LYS A 631 -15.02 -6.22 -10.39
C LYS A 631 -15.96 -6.63 -9.28
N THR A 632 -16.35 -7.91 -9.24
CA THR A 632 -17.35 -8.39 -8.28
C THR A 632 -16.70 -8.95 -7.01
N MET A 633 -17.42 -8.89 -5.89
CA MET A 633 -16.92 -9.45 -4.63
C MET A 633 -16.90 -10.99 -4.66
N ILE A 634 -17.85 -11.61 -5.37
CA ILE A 634 -17.93 -13.07 -5.51
C ILE A 634 -16.72 -13.60 -6.29
N GLU A 635 -16.31 -12.95 -7.39
CA GLU A 635 -15.06 -13.27 -8.09
C GLU A 635 -13.86 -13.20 -7.14
N LYS A 636 -13.74 -12.11 -6.37
CA LYS A 636 -12.64 -11.93 -5.41
C LYS A 636 -12.59 -13.03 -4.37
N LEU A 637 -13.75 -13.42 -3.85
CA LEU A 637 -13.86 -14.51 -2.88
C LEU A 637 -13.44 -15.85 -3.51
N ASN A 638 -13.93 -16.18 -4.69
CA ASN A 638 -13.59 -17.43 -5.36
C ASN A 638 -12.08 -17.53 -5.64
N MET A 639 -11.48 -16.44 -6.10
CA MET A 639 -10.02 -16.38 -6.33
C MET A 639 -9.23 -16.47 -5.02
N GLN A 640 -9.71 -15.84 -3.94
CA GLN A 640 -9.09 -15.96 -2.62
C GLN A 640 -9.10 -17.40 -2.12
N LEU A 641 -10.21 -18.11 -2.31
CA LEU A 641 -10.36 -19.50 -1.88
C LEU A 641 -9.56 -20.46 -2.75
N GLU A 642 -9.57 -20.28 -4.07
CA GLU A 642 -8.74 -21.07 -4.99
C GLU A 642 -7.25 -20.91 -4.68
N LEU A 643 -6.80 -19.68 -4.39
CA LEU A 643 -5.43 -19.46 -3.94
C LEU A 643 -5.16 -20.16 -2.59
N GLY A 644 -6.11 -20.10 -1.66
CA GLY A 644 -6.04 -20.83 -0.40
C GLY A 644 -5.89 -22.34 -0.59
N GLU A 645 -6.62 -22.94 -1.55
CA GLU A 645 -6.55 -24.38 -1.86
C GLU A 645 -5.18 -24.79 -2.42
N ARG A 646 -4.48 -23.86 -3.08
CA ARG A 646 -3.13 -24.09 -3.62
C ARG A 646 -2.05 -23.94 -2.56
N ILE A 647 -2.24 -23.16 -1.50
CA ILE A 647 -1.19 -22.89 -0.49
C ILE A 647 -1.27 -23.92 0.64
N GLU A 648 -0.18 -24.65 0.89
CA GLU A 648 -0.13 -25.66 1.96
C GLU A 648 -0.41 -25.07 3.35
N ALA A 649 0.12 -23.88 3.63
CA ALA A 649 0.01 -23.24 4.93
C ALA A 649 -1.40 -22.69 5.27
N VAL A 650 -2.35 -22.72 4.33
CA VAL A 650 -3.67 -22.10 4.50
C VAL A 650 -4.75 -23.16 4.69
N ASP A 651 -5.41 -23.15 5.85
CA ASP A 651 -6.64 -23.92 6.05
C ASP A 651 -7.85 -23.19 5.44
N VAL A 652 -8.23 -23.64 4.25
CA VAL A 652 -9.35 -23.06 3.48
C VAL A 652 -10.69 -23.21 4.19
N LYS A 653 -10.90 -24.30 4.95
CA LYS A 653 -12.16 -24.49 5.70
C LYS A 653 -12.31 -23.40 6.75
N HIS A 654 -11.22 -23.11 7.46
CA HIS A 654 -11.19 -22.04 8.45
C HIS A 654 -11.36 -20.65 7.82
N VAL A 655 -10.76 -20.41 6.65
CA VAL A 655 -10.94 -19.15 5.90
C VAL A 655 -12.39 -18.97 5.45
N ALA A 656 -13.00 -20.01 4.86
CA ALA A 656 -14.39 -20.00 4.42
C ALA A 656 -15.35 -19.72 5.59
N LEU A 657 -15.13 -20.38 6.72
CA LEU A 657 -15.88 -20.17 7.95
C LEU A 657 -15.79 -18.71 8.45
N LYS A 658 -14.58 -18.14 8.45
CA LYS A 658 -14.38 -16.73 8.84
C LYS A 658 -15.10 -15.77 7.92
N VAL A 659 -15.02 -15.96 6.59
CA VAL A 659 -15.74 -15.12 5.62
C VAL A 659 -17.25 -15.21 5.84
N LEU A 660 -17.78 -16.43 6.02
CA LEU A 660 -19.20 -16.66 6.20
C LEU A 660 -19.75 -15.94 7.45
N THR A 661 -19.06 -16.09 8.58
CA THR A 661 -19.48 -15.55 9.88
C THR A 661 -19.33 -14.04 9.98
N THR A 662 -18.17 -13.51 9.57
CA THR A 662 -17.83 -12.09 9.80
C THR A 662 -18.38 -11.16 8.73
N HIS A 663 -18.52 -11.63 7.49
CA HIS A 663 -18.99 -10.83 6.37
C HIS A 663 -20.41 -11.22 5.94
N PHE A 664 -20.64 -12.45 5.47
CA PHE A 664 -21.89 -12.77 4.76
C PHE A 664 -23.11 -12.81 5.67
N ILE A 665 -23.07 -13.62 6.73
CA ILE A 665 -24.19 -13.72 7.67
C ILE A 665 -24.49 -12.36 8.32
N ARG A 666 -23.44 -11.59 8.63
CA ARG A 666 -23.57 -10.24 9.22
C ARG A 666 -24.23 -9.26 8.24
N ASP A 667 -23.82 -9.25 6.98
CA ASP A 667 -24.42 -8.38 5.95
C ASP A 667 -25.86 -8.78 5.63
N ILE A 668 -26.15 -10.08 5.49
CA ILE A 668 -27.49 -10.56 5.16
C ILE A 668 -28.47 -10.23 6.29
N ALA A 669 -28.15 -10.60 7.53
CA ALA A 669 -28.98 -10.30 8.69
C ALA A 669 -29.11 -8.78 8.93
N GLY A 670 -28.01 -8.03 8.73
CA GLY A 670 -27.99 -6.58 8.83
C GLY A 670 -28.90 -5.90 7.80
N ASN A 671 -28.80 -6.30 6.53
CA ASN A 671 -29.64 -5.77 5.45
C ASN A 671 -31.10 -6.16 5.63
N MET A 672 -31.38 -7.36 6.11
CA MET A 672 -32.74 -7.81 6.39
C MET A 672 -33.39 -7.00 7.52
N ARG A 673 -32.68 -6.80 8.64
CA ARG A 673 -33.14 -5.92 9.73
C ARG A 673 -33.28 -4.46 9.27
N ALA A 674 -32.36 -3.98 8.46
CA ALA A 674 -32.44 -2.64 7.89
C ALA A 674 -33.66 -2.49 6.96
N PHE A 675 -33.98 -3.52 6.17
CA PHE A 675 -35.12 -3.50 5.26
C PHE A 675 -36.46 -3.39 6.00
N SER A 676 -36.64 -4.11 7.11
CA SER A 676 -37.87 -4.05 7.91
C SER A 676 -38.03 -2.72 8.67
N THR A 677 -36.93 -2.05 8.99
CA THR A 677 -36.92 -0.79 9.76
C THR A 677 -36.63 0.46 8.93
N GLN A 678 -36.56 0.33 7.60
CA GLN A 678 -36.05 1.39 6.73
C GLN A 678 -36.94 2.64 6.68
N ALA A 679 -36.30 3.76 6.40
CA ALA A 679 -36.97 5.00 6.01
C ALA A 679 -37.09 5.11 4.47
N PHE A 680 -38.06 5.89 4.03
CA PHE A 680 -38.31 6.21 2.63
C PHE A 680 -37.62 7.52 2.26
N ARG A 681 -37.03 7.59 1.06
CA ARG A 681 -36.37 8.81 0.56
C ARG A 681 -37.07 9.32 -0.68
N CYS A 682 -37.30 10.62 -0.78
CA CYS A 682 -37.75 11.22 -2.03
C CYS A 682 -36.60 11.35 -3.03
N LYS A 683 -36.80 10.91 -4.28
CA LYS A 683 -35.80 11.01 -5.35
C LYS A 683 -35.42 12.45 -5.69
N SER A 684 -36.37 13.38 -5.63
CA SER A 684 -36.15 14.77 -6.06
C SER A 684 -35.52 15.62 -4.96
N CYS A 685 -36.07 15.61 -3.74
CA CYS A 685 -35.62 16.49 -2.65
C CYS A 685 -34.71 15.81 -1.61
N ASN A 686 -34.51 14.50 -1.69
CA ASN A 686 -33.73 13.69 -0.74
C ASN A 686 -34.19 13.72 0.71
N ARG A 687 -35.37 14.28 1.01
CA ARG A 687 -35.96 14.20 2.35
C ARG A 687 -36.30 12.75 2.69
N ARG A 688 -36.02 12.39 3.94
CA ARG A 688 -36.28 11.06 4.50
C ARG A 688 -37.57 11.10 5.32
N PHE A 689 -38.40 10.08 5.15
CA PHE A 689 -39.65 9.88 5.87
C PHE A 689 -39.57 8.54 6.59
N ARG A 690 -39.80 8.53 7.90
CA ARG A 690 -39.79 7.30 8.70
C ARG A 690 -40.88 6.32 8.25
N ARG A 691 -42.02 6.83 7.79
CA ARG A 691 -43.14 6.05 7.25
C ARG A 691 -43.50 6.57 5.87
N LEU A 692 -44.06 5.70 5.03
CA LEU A 692 -44.55 6.11 3.72
C LEU A 692 -45.77 7.04 3.93
N PRO A 693 -45.75 8.28 3.43
CA PRO A 693 -46.93 9.14 3.41
C PRO A 693 -48.07 8.46 2.64
N LEU A 694 -49.29 8.51 3.16
CA LEU A 694 -50.47 7.86 2.56
C LEU A 694 -50.74 8.32 1.11
N ARG A 695 -50.32 9.54 0.75
CA ARG A 695 -50.42 10.07 -0.62
C ARG A 695 -49.47 9.38 -1.62
N GLY A 696 -48.54 8.53 -1.19
CA GLY A 696 -47.53 7.87 -2.02
C GLY A 696 -46.48 8.80 -2.66
N ARG A 697 -46.63 10.12 -2.49
CA ARG A 697 -45.74 11.17 -3.03
C ARG A 697 -45.16 12.01 -1.91
N CYS A 698 -44.04 12.66 -2.19
CA CYS A 698 -43.42 13.57 -1.24
C CYS A 698 -44.34 14.79 -0.99
N PRO A 699 -44.70 15.11 0.28
CA PRO A 699 -45.59 16.23 0.60
C PRO A 699 -45.01 17.60 0.25
N PHE A 700 -43.69 17.72 0.10
CA PHE A 700 -43.02 19.00 -0.15
C PHE A 700 -42.72 19.29 -1.62
N CYS A 701 -42.49 18.25 -2.43
CA CYS A 701 -42.05 18.42 -3.82
C CYS A 701 -42.81 17.56 -4.82
N GLY A 702 -43.81 16.78 -4.38
CA GLY A 702 -44.58 15.89 -5.25
C GLY A 702 -43.82 14.69 -5.83
N GLY A 703 -42.50 14.60 -5.63
CA GLY A 703 -41.66 13.56 -6.20
C GLY A 703 -41.93 12.15 -5.63
N SER A 704 -41.58 11.13 -6.42
CA SER A 704 -41.70 9.72 -6.04
C SER A 704 -40.81 9.36 -4.86
N LEU A 705 -41.33 8.53 -3.97
CA LEU A 705 -40.61 7.98 -2.83
C LEU A 705 -40.04 6.62 -3.18
N THR A 706 -38.83 6.34 -2.70
CA THR A 706 -38.17 5.05 -2.89
C THR A 706 -37.65 4.50 -1.58
N LEU A 707 -37.57 3.17 -1.55
CA LEU A 707 -36.89 2.41 -0.51
C LEU A 707 -35.41 2.79 -0.47
N THR A 708 -34.81 2.67 0.71
CA THR A 708 -33.38 2.88 0.91
C THR A 708 -32.62 1.57 0.82
N VAL A 709 -33.26 0.45 1.21
CA VAL A 709 -32.75 -0.91 1.06
C VAL A 709 -33.71 -1.69 0.16
N TYR A 710 -33.18 -2.36 -0.86
CA TYR A 710 -33.95 -3.15 -1.82
C TYR A 710 -33.75 -4.65 -1.55
N ARG A 711 -34.71 -5.48 -1.99
CA ARG A 711 -34.67 -6.95 -1.90
C ARG A 711 -33.35 -7.54 -2.42
N GLY A 712 -32.90 -7.09 -3.59
CA GLY A 712 -31.64 -7.56 -4.19
C GLY A 712 -30.40 -7.26 -3.35
N GLY A 713 -30.46 -6.31 -2.41
CA GLY A 713 -29.37 -6.08 -1.45
C GLY A 713 -29.26 -7.15 -0.37
N ILE A 714 -30.36 -7.84 -0.05
CA ILE A 714 -30.41 -8.93 0.93
C ILE A 714 -30.03 -10.26 0.26
N GLU A 715 -30.56 -10.54 -0.94
CA GLU A 715 -30.34 -11.80 -1.66
C GLU A 715 -28.92 -11.92 -2.25
N LYS A 716 -28.20 -10.80 -2.41
CA LYS A 716 -26.90 -10.72 -3.10
C LYS A 716 -25.86 -11.78 -2.71
N TYR A 717 -25.83 -12.18 -1.43
CA TYR A 717 -24.82 -13.09 -0.89
C TYR A 717 -25.37 -14.44 -0.44
N LEU A 718 -26.67 -14.68 -0.59
CA LEU A 718 -27.31 -15.88 -0.08
C LEU A 718 -26.81 -17.14 -0.81
N ASP A 719 -26.78 -17.10 -2.15
CA ASP A 719 -26.32 -18.22 -2.97
C ASP A 719 -24.83 -18.50 -2.76
N ALA A 720 -24.01 -17.44 -2.67
CA ALA A 720 -22.58 -17.57 -2.39
C ALA A 720 -22.33 -18.15 -0.98
N ALA A 721 -23.13 -17.77 0.02
CA ALA A 721 -23.05 -18.33 1.36
C ALA A 721 -23.37 -19.82 1.39
N GLN A 722 -24.41 -20.24 0.65
CA GLN A 722 -24.80 -21.65 0.54
C GLN A 722 -23.69 -22.47 -0.13
N GLN A 723 -23.18 -21.99 -1.27
CA GLN A 723 -22.08 -22.65 -2.00
C GLN A 723 -20.84 -22.87 -1.13
N LEU A 724 -20.52 -21.93 -0.22
CA LEU A 724 -19.40 -22.09 0.72
C LEU A 724 -19.62 -23.22 1.72
N VAL A 725 -20.83 -23.31 2.27
CA VAL A 725 -21.19 -24.37 3.22
C VAL A 725 -21.10 -25.73 2.55
N ASP A 726 -21.68 -25.86 1.36
CA ASP A 726 -21.73 -27.11 0.61
C ASP A 726 -20.33 -27.56 0.13
N LYS A 727 -19.53 -26.63 -0.42
CA LYS A 727 -18.21 -26.95 -0.98
C LYS A 727 -17.19 -27.38 0.09
N TYR A 728 -17.17 -26.72 1.25
CA TYR A 728 -16.16 -26.96 2.28
C TYR A 728 -16.63 -27.84 3.44
N GLY A 729 -17.90 -28.29 3.43
CA GLY A 729 -18.48 -29.10 4.50
C GLY A 729 -18.43 -28.37 5.84
N LEU A 730 -18.95 -27.14 5.88
CA LEU A 730 -18.99 -26.34 7.11
C LEU A 730 -20.04 -26.91 8.09
N PRO A 731 -19.94 -26.63 9.41
CA PRO A 731 -20.87 -27.19 10.40
C PRO A 731 -22.35 -26.94 10.09
N ASP A 732 -23.20 -27.95 10.32
CA ASP A 732 -24.63 -27.96 9.99
C ASP A 732 -25.42 -26.75 10.50
N TYR A 733 -25.00 -26.20 11.64
CA TYR A 733 -25.55 -24.96 12.18
C TYR A 733 -25.62 -23.83 11.14
N TYR A 734 -24.58 -23.69 10.31
CA TYR A 734 -24.54 -22.64 9.29
C TYR A 734 -25.45 -22.95 8.10
N ALA A 735 -25.54 -24.22 7.70
CA ALA A 735 -26.48 -24.67 6.68
C ALA A 735 -27.92 -24.36 7.11
N GLN A 736 -28.29 -24.76 8.33
CA GLN A 736 -29.62 -24.51 8.91
C GLN A 736 -29.90 -23.01 9.00
N ARG A 737 -28.92 -22.21 9.44
CA ARG A 737 -29.09 -20.76 9.57
C ARG A 737 -29.31 -20.07 8.22
N ILE A 738 -28.61 -20.48 7.15
CA ILE A 738 -28.84 -19.94 5.81
C ILE A 738 -30.22 -20.36 5.29
N SER A 739 -30.62 -21.62 5.53
CA SER A 739 -31.97 -22.10 5.17
C SER A 739 -33.07 -21.28 5.84
N LEU A 740 -32.95 -21.04 7.16
CA LEU A 740 -33.90 -20.20 7.90
C LEU A 740 -33.99 -18.79 7.32
N ILE A 741 -32.85 -18.16 7.03
CA ILE A 741 -32.82 -16.82 6.41
C ILE A 741 -33.51 -16.84 5.03
N LYS A 742 -33.30 -17.90 4.24
CA LYS A 742 -33.95 -18.06 2.93
C LYS A 742 -35.47 -18.16 3.05
N ASP A 743 -35.95 -18.90 4.05
CA ASP A 743 -37.38 -19.05 4.31
C ASP A 743 -38.01 -17.76 4.85
N GLU A 744 -37.30 -17.03 5.71
CA GLU A 744 -37.73 -15.71 6.17
C GLU A 744 -37.82 -14.70 5.01
N ILE A 745 -36.84 -14.68 4.10
CA ILE A 745 -36.87 -13.82 2.90
C ILE A 745 -38.07 -14.18 2.02
N LYS A 746 -38.32 -15.47 1.77
CA LYS A 746 -39.51 -15.91 1.02
C LYS A 746 -40.79 -15.42 1.70
N SER A 747 -40.91 -15.62 3.02
CA SER A 747 -42.07 -15.16 3.79
C SER A 747 -42.27 -13.64 3.73
N MET A 748 -41.19 -12.85 3.80
CA MET A 748 -41.27 -11.39 3.77
C MET A 748 -41.64 -10.81 2.41
N PHE A 749 -41.23 -11.44 1.31
CA PHE A 749 -41.35 -10.89 -0.04
C PHE A 749 -42.41 -11.55 -0.92
N ASP A 750 -42.73 -12.82 -0.72
CA ASP A 750 -43.78 -13.50 -1.47
C ASP A 750 -45.16 -13.19 -0.89
N ASN A 751 -45.58 -11.94 -1.04
CA ASN A 751 -46.99 -11.62 -1.08
C ASN A 751 -47.54 -12.05 -2.44
N LYS A 752 -48.12 -13.25 -2.47
CA LYS A 752 -48.97 -13.85 -3.51
C LYS A 752 -49.43 -12.87 -4.61
N LYS A 753 -48.61 -12.66 -5.64
CA LYS A 753 -49.12 -12.50 -7.00
C LYS A 753 -48.89 -13.84 -7.69
N PRO A 754 -49.90 -14.46 -8.32
CA PRO A 754 -49.75 -15.78 -8.91
C PRO A 754 -48.61 -15.74 -9.92
N LYS A 755 -47.53 -16.48 -9.64
CA LYS A 755 -46.47 -16.74 -10.61
C LYS A 755 -46.95 -17.89 -11.49
N GLN A 756 -46.78 -17.73 -12.80
CA GLN A 756 -46.99 -18.80 -13.77
C GLN A 756 -45.92 -19.87 -13.55
N PHE A 757 -46.33 -21.06 -13.11
CA PHE A 757 -45.44 -22.20 -12.93
C PHE A 757 -45.04 -22.77 -14.30
N SER A 758 -43.78 -23.17 -14.45
CA SER A 758 -43.33 -23.91 -15.63
C SER A 758 -43.67 -25.39 -15.45
N LEU A 759 -44.09 -26.08 -16.51
CA LEU A 759 -44.44 -27.51 -16.46
C LEU A 759 -43.26 -28.40 -16.00
N THR A 760 -42.03 -27.93 -16.17
CA THR A 760 -40.80 -28.57 -15.69
C THR A 760 -40.61 -28.52 -14.18
N ASP A 761 -41.35 -27.68 -13.45
CA ASP A 761 -41.28 -27.64 -11.98
C ASP A 761 -42.05 -28.80 -11.31
N PHE A 762 -42.78 -29.60 -12.11
CA PHE A 762 -43.59 -30.74 -11.66
C PHE A 762 -43.10 -32.10 -12.14
N THR A 763 -41.98 -32.14 -12.88
CA THR A 763 -41.28 -33.37 -13.32
C THR A 763 -39.92 -33.43 -12.67
#